data_AF-A0A6L3ML99-F1
#
_entry.id   AF-A0A6L3ML99-F1
#
_cell.length_a   1.000
_cell.length_b   1.000
_cell.length_c   1.000
_cell.angle_alpha   90.00
_cell.angle_beta   90.00
_cell.angle_gamma   90.00
#
_symmetry.space_group_name_H-M   'P 1'
#
loop_
_entity.id
_entity.type
_entity.pdbx_description
1 polymer ?
#
loop_
_entity_poly.entity_id
_entity_poly.type
_entity_poly.pdbx_seq_one_letter_code
_entity_poly.pdbx_strand_id
1 'polypeptide(L)'
;MSIPANLPYNGWPQSGGTSAPASAGAQRTAFDNLIRRELKVGDPADPAQIARALLDRYQNNPRAQAIGGEARGLPFLNTPSLPAAAAAAPTATRLDLDQARGDVDQDLAELLSSNLAKDIRPELEGWQSAINDLIDDGVNAAQQGLDAYSRDRAFAMRRQLGEYARLARLIGALTPELNEDYRNLAQSLDEVCAVLLVLMGESLANNGFAGGRYLLQVPYSELQARRDAVLVALRNLSGGAQESLNQSTWPRGLDAYRQLYSVLEERGQLELRSLLSEAELARAMDDLVQAAGGGSTSGMRRVGATAWAPLNRFQRFVQITLHAVHPQSPALAGFQEALQLFIDGFNNSGGFRLLRISRPTVLLYGLYGSTQLTAAENRLIELVNRRGQFASTIDCLTRCMCSDNVVKAQIVLDRILFDIDRAIDLYAIGDKDFGDPELRAAACGVLIFAAHYPQSWARPAASTQALDVDALSYLGSFDDNARDAGQSLSVDQQLNDLQALLIPQKAGKHHHSRFAAYWDPGSAEGWHDVAPRYPNVEDAGLTVPLPARARLRHELMLQAQTDENWRPIVEQMASGCVPVGQVFGGMEKTVGGSNAQEGLDVAGLGVLAAFQHGGLWLVDEGMHVDRLNRLGDLRIPRDAETSWDDISRIHAEVTGQNAQLPSPAQGGTGRTDVEVVNGRRRSRPRQSPNGESGA
;
A
#
# COMPACT_ATOMS: atom_id res chain seq x y z
N MET A 1 -44.34 15.83 -10.37
CA MET A 1 -45.76 15.40 -10.48
C MET A 1 -46.14 14.68 -9.19
N SER A 2 -47.37 14.91 -8.76
CA SER A 2 -47.94 14.72 -7.41
C SER A 2 -48.49 13.32 -7.15
N ILE A 3 -48.68 13.02 -5.87
CA ILE A 3 -49.32 11.83 -5.24
C ILE A 3 -50.77 11.61 -5.74
N PRO A 4 -51.38 10.42 -5.52
CA PRO A 4 -52.34 10.38 -4.40
C PRO A 4 -52.34 9.09 -3.55
N ALA A 5 -52.73 9.30 -2.28
CA ALA A 5 -53.05 8.33 -1.24
C ALA A 5 -54.57 8.19 -1.08
N ASN A 6 -55.05 7.01 -0.66
CA ASN A 6 -56.41 6.69 -0.18
C ASN A 6 -56.41 5.18 0.15
N LEU A 7 -56.86 4.59 1.28
CA LEU A 7 -57.89 4.80 2.32
C LEU A 7 -57.64 3.73 3.44
N PRO A 8 -58.46 3.55 4.50
CA PRO A 8 -59.06 4.50 5.46
C PRO A 8 -58.84 4.10 6.94
N TYR A 9 -59.14 5.05 7.83
CA TYR A 9 -59.12 4.98 9.30
C TYR A 9 -60.51 4.62 9.86
N ASN A 10 -60.61 3.65 10.78
CA ASN A 10 -61.83 3.37 11.56
C ASN A 10 -61.52 3.48 13.06
N GLY A 11 -62.20 4.41 13.74
CA GLY A 11 -61.98 4.79 15.12
C GLY A 11 -62.63 3.87 16.16
N TRP A 12 -62.11 3.95 17.39
CA TRP A 12 -62.69 3.37 18.60
C TRP A 12 -63.74 4.31 19.22
N PRO A 13 -64.83 3.81 19.82
CA PRO A 13 -65.88 4.65 20.40
C PRO A 13 -65.52 5.15 21.81
N GLN A 14 -65.86 6.41 22.08
CA GLN A 14 -65.86 7.02 23.42
C GLN A 14 -67.02 6.46 24.26
N SER A 15 -66.75 6.09 25.51
CA SER A 15 -67.78 5.73 26.50
C SER A 15 -67.82 6.75 27.64
N GLY A 16 -69.01 7.31 27.86
CA GLY A 16 -69.39 7.96 29.11
C GLY A 16 -70.65 7.28 29.66
N GLY A 17 -70.71 7.08 30.98
CA GLY A 17 -71.93 6.65 31.68
C GLY A 17 -71.85 5.30 32.38
N THR A 18 -71.82 5.38 33.72
CA THR A 18 -71.85 4.34 34.76
C THR A 18 -72.90 3.22 34.62
N SER A 19 -72.46 1.95 34.71
CA SER A 19 -73.08 0.85 35.48
C SER A 19 -72.11 -0.36 35.58
N ALA A 20 -71.97 -0.92 36.78
CA ALA A 20 -71.09 -2.06 37.13
C ALA A 20 -71.69 -3.43 36.70
N PRO A 21 -71.07 -4.59 37.00
CA PRO A 21 -69.75 -5.11 36.62
C PRO A 21 -69.93 -6.39 35.77
N ALA A 22 -69.81 -6.31 34.44
CA ALA A 22 -69.82 -7.49 33.55
C ALA A 22 -68.64 -7.53 32.57
N SER A 23 -67.77 -6.52 32.57
CA SER A 23 -66.68 -6.35 31.60
C SER A 23 -65.47 -7.25 31.85
N ALA A 24 -65.20 -7.64 33.10
CA ALA A 24 -64.01 -8.42 33.43
C ALA A 24 -64.05 -9.84 32.84
N GLY A 25 -65.21 -10.51 32.84
CA GLY A 25 -65.37 -11.85 32.27
C GLY A 25 -65.29 -11.85 30.74
N ALA A 26 -65.93 -10.87 30.09
CA ALA A 26 -65.93 -10.73 28.63
C ALA A 26 -64.56 -10.34 28.07
N GLN A 27 -63.83 -9.44 28.75
CA GLN A 27 -62.45 -9.10 28.37
C GLN A 27 -61.49 -10.26 28.60
N ARG A 28 -61.64 -11.02 29.69
CA ARG A 28 -60.81 -12.19 29.98
C ARG A 28 -61.03 -13.31 28.97
N THR A 29 -62.29 -13.62 28.63
CA THR A 29 -62.61 -14.60 27.58
C THR A 29 -62.16 -14.18 26.19
N ALA A 30 -62.21 -12.87 25.86
CA ALA A 30 -61.64 -12.36 24.61
C ALA A 30 -60.11 -12.50 24.56
N PHE A 31 -59.43 -12.23 25.68
CA PHE A 31 -57.98 -12.40 25.81
C PHE A 31 -57.57 -13.88 25.75
N ASP A 32 -58.30 -14.76 26.41
CA ASP A 32 -58.10 -16.21 26.39
C ASP A 32 -58.25 -16.76 24.96
N ASN A 33 -59.25 -16.29 24.22
CA ASN A 33 -59.43 -16.67 22.81
C ASN A 33 -58.32 -16.14 21.90
N LEU A 34 -57.78 -14.95 22.19
CA LEU A 34 -56.61 -14.42 21.49
C LEU A 34 -55.38 -15.30 21.78
N ILE A 35 -55.12 -15.67 23.03
CA ILE A 35 -54.03 -16.57 23.42
C ILE A 35 -54.15 -17.93 22.71
N ARG A 36 -55.34 -18.55 22.74
CA ARG A 36 -55.58 -19.82 22.04
C ARG A 36 -55.32 -19.71 20.54
N ARG A 37 -55.73 -18.62 19.90
CA ARG A 37 -55.54 -18.42 18.45
C ARG A 37 -54.09 -18.14 18.08
N GLU A 38 -53.43 -17.25 18.82
CA GLU A 38 -52.09 -16.75 18.50
C GLU A 38 -50.98 -17.74 18.90
N LEU A 39 -51.18 -18.49 19.99
CA LEU A 39 -50.19 -19.43 20.51
C LEU A 39 -50.58 -20.91 20.31
N LYS A 40 -51.76 -21.19 19.73
CA LYS A 40 -52.29 -22.56 19.53
C LYS A 40 -52.32 -23.39 20.81
N VAL A 41 -52.56 -22.75 21.96
CA VAL A 41 -52.61 -23.39 23.28
C VAL A 41 -54.03 -23.87 23.58
N GLY A 42 -54.18 -25.05 24.21
CA GLY A 42 -55.48 -25.58 24.62
C GLY A 42 -56.06 -24.85 25.85
N ASP A 43 -55.26 -24.70 26.90
CA ASP A 43 -55.63 -23.99 28.12
C ASP A 43 -54.84 -22.69 28.33
N PRO A 44 -55.46 -21.51 28.13
CA PRO A 44 -54.82 -20.21 28.33
C PRO A 44 -54.66 -19.82 29.81
N ALA A 45 -55.14 -20.63 30.75
CA ALA A 45 -54.86 -20.45 32.18
C ALA A 45 -53.63 -21.22 32.66
N ASP A 46 -53.08 -22.13 31.85
CA ASP A 46 -51.87 -22.90 32.18
C ASP A 46 -50.60 -22.13 31.78
N PRO A 47 -49.83 -21.58 32.74
CA PRO A 47 -48.64 -20.80 32.43
C PRO A 47 -47.53 -21.64 31.77
N ALA A 48 -47.48 -22.95 32.02
CA ALA A 48 -46.46 -23.82 31.43
C ALA A 48 -46.70 -24.05 29.94
N GLN A 49 -47.97 -24.21 29.53
CA GLN A 49 -48.32 -24.33 28.12
C GLN A 49 -48.08 -23.04 27.34
N ILE A 50 -48.43 -21.89 27.92
CA ILE A 50 -48.17 -20.59 27.31
C ILE A 50 -46.67 -20.35 27.14
N ALA A 51 -45.87 -20.63 28.18
CA ALA A 51 -44.42 -20.47 28.12
C ALA A 51 -43.80 -21.34 27.01
N ARG A 52 -44.22 -22.60 26.88
CA ARG A 52 -43.76 -23.50 25.81
C ARG A 52 -44.15 -22.99 24.43
N ALA A 53 -45.39 -22.56 24.24
CA ALA A 53 -45.86 -22.05 22.96
C ALA A 53 -45.20 -20.71 22.56
N LEU A 54 -44.90 -19.84 23.54
CA LEU A 54 -44.13 -18.63 23.31
C LEU A 54 -42.68 -18.96 22.93
N LEU A 55 -42.05 -19.92 23.61
CA LEU A 55 -40.68 -20.33 23.32
C LEU A 55 -40.57 -20.94 21.91
N ASP A 56 -41.55 -21.77 21.52
CA ASP A 56 -41.64 -22.34 20.17
C ASP A 56 -41.89 -21.27 19.10
N ARG A 57 -42.82 -20.32 19.34
CA ARG A 57 -43.10 -19.21 18.41
C ARG A 57 -41.89 -18.30 18.21
N TYR A 58 -41.11 -18.05 19.26
CA TYR A 58 -39.96 -17.15 19.24
C TYR A 58 -38.62 -17.89 19.23
N GLN A 59 -38.58 -19.16 18.84
CA GLN A 59 -37.34 -19.97 18.83
C GLN A 59 -36.18 -19.37 18.03
N ASN A 60 -36.49 -18.56 17.03
CA ASN A 60 -35.51 -17.85 16.18
C ASN A 60 -35.09 -16.50 16.76
N ASN A 61 -35.68 -16.07 17.88
CA ASN A 61 -35.30 -14.84 18.57
C ASN A 61 -34.10 -15.14 19.48
N PRO A 62 -33.00 -14.37 19.37
CA PRO A 62 -31.80 -14.58 20.20
C PRO A 62 -32.08 -14.53 21.71
N ARG A 63 -33.11 -13.78 22.15
CA ARG A 63 -33.53 -13.79 23.56
C ARG A 63 -34.13 -15.11 24.03
N ALA A 64 -34.89 -15.81 23.18
CA ALA A 64 -35.48 -17.10 23.52
C ALA A 64 -34.42 -18.21 23.60
N GLN A 65 -33.40 -18.13 22.74
CA GLN A 65 -32.24 -19.03 22.77
C GLN A 65 -31.39 -18.83 24.03
N ALA A 66 -31.21 -17.58 24.48
CA ALA A 66 -30.54 -17.26 25.75
C ALA A 66 -31.26 -17.87 26.97
N ILE A 67 -32.59 -17.74 27.03
CA ILE A 67 -33.42 -18.35 28.10
C ILE A 67 -33.33 -19.89 28.06
N GLY A 68 -33.32 -20.48 26.86
CA GLY A 68 -33.13 -21.93 26.68
C GLY A 68 -31.73 -22.44 27.05
N GLY A 69 -30.71 -21.57 26.95
CA GLY A 69 -29.34 -21.84 27.42
C GLY A 69 -29.22 -21.75 28.94
N GLU A 70 -29.89 -20.78 29.56
CA GLU A 70 -29.98 -20.63 31.02
C GLU A 70 -30.62 -21.85 31.67
N ALA A 71 -31.73 -22.36 31.11
CA ALA A 71 -32.37 -23.59 31.59
C ALA A 71 -31.45 -24.83 31.51
N ARG A 72 -30.37 -24.76 30.70
CA ARG A 72 -29.31 -25.78 30.59
C ARG A 72 -28.06 -25.45 31.41
N GLY A 73 -28.08 -24.40 32.21
CA GLY A 73 -27.00 -23.98 33.10
C GLY A 73 -25.93 -23.09 32.47
N LEU A 74 -26.18 -22.49 31.30
CA LEU A 74 -25.25 -21.55 30.66
C LEU A 74 -25.45 -20.12 31.20
N PRO A 75 -24.38 -19.37 31.49
CA PRO A 75 -24.47 -18.01 32.03
C PRO A 75 -25.13 -17.02 31.05
N PHE A 76 -25.86 -16.04 31.61
CA PHE A 76 -26.64 -15.03 30.90
C PHE A 76 -25.74 -13.99 30.21
N LEU A 77 -25.08 -14.38 29.11
CA LEU A 77 -24.33 -13.44 28.29
C LEU A 77 -25.29 -12.71 27.36
N ASN A 78 -25.63 -11.47 27.72
CA ASN A 78 -26.26 -10.46 26.85
C ASN A 78 -25.29 -9.99 25.73
N THR A 79 -24.40 -10.86 25.24
CA THR A 79 -23.72 -10.61 23.98
C THR A 79 -24.77 -10.77 22.88
N PRO A 80 -25.12 -9.72 22.12
CA PRO A 80 -25.96 -9.91 20.95
C PRO A 80 -25.27 -10.97 20.09
N SER A 81 -25.87 -12.16 19.99
CA SER A 81 -25.45 -13.13 19.00
C SER A 81 -25.66 -12.42 17.67
N LEU A 82 -24.58 -11.95 17.06
CA LEU A 82 -24.60 -11.51 15.67
C LEU A 82 -25.32 -12.63 14.91
N PRO A 83 -26.34 -12.33 14.10
CA PRO A 83 -26.95 -13.34 13.25
C PRO A 83 -25.81 -14.08 12.57
N ALA A 84 -25.79 -15.42 12.68
CA ALA A 84 -24.86 -16.22 11.89
C ALA A 84 -24.96 -15.67 10.46
N ALA A 85 -23.86 -15.11 9.95
CA ALA A 85 -23.85 -14.50 8.64
C ALA A 85 -24.46 -15.52 7.70
N ALA A 86 -25.57 -15.16 7.04
CA ALA A 86 -26.17 -16.04 6.05
C ALA A 86 -25.03 -16.47 5.11
N ALA A 87 -24.88 -17.79 4.89
CA ALA A 87 -23.84 -18.30 4.01
C ALA A 87 -23.89 -17.48 2.72
N ALA A 88 -22.79 -16.78 2.44
CA ALA A 88 -22.72 -15.89 1.29
C ALA A 88 -23.13 -16.70 0.04
N ALA A 89 -24.11 -16.18 -0.72
CA ALA A 89 -24.55 -16.83 -1.93
C ALA A 89 -23.33 -17.10 -2.83
N PRO A 90 -23.24 -18.26 -3.50
CA PRO A 90 -22.11 -18.57 -4.37
C PRO A 90 -22.01 -17.50 -5.46
N THR A 91 -20.86 -16.83 -5.53
CA THR A 91 -20.51 -15.87 -6.58
C THR A 91 -19.60 -16.55 -7.60
N ALA A 92 -19.53 -16.00 -8.83
CA ALA A 92 -18.64 -16.54 -9.86
C ALA A 92 -17.19 -16.60 -9.37
N THR A 93 -16.73 -15.55 -8.69
CA THR A 93 -15.40 -15.48 -8.08
C THR A 93 -15.14 -16.57 -7.02
N ARG A 94 -16.18 -17.07 -6.36
CA ARG A 94 -16.03 -18.19 -5.42
C ARG A 94 -15.80 -19.51 -6.14
N LEU A 95 -16.43 -19.71 -7.29
CA LEU A 95 -16.14 -20.88 -8.15
C LEU A 95 -14.71 -20.81 -8.67
N ASP A 96 -14.28 -19.63 -9.13
CA ASP A 96 -12.90 -19.41 -9.61
C ASP A 96 -11.89 -19.66 -8.48
N LEU A 97 -12.21 -19.26 -7.23
CA LEU A 97 -11.38 -19.55 -6.05
C LEU A 97 -11.28 -21.05 -5.76
N ASP A 98 -12.41 -21.76 -5.77
CA ASP A 98 -12.44 -23.20 -5.48
C ASP A 98 -11.64 -23.97 -6.55
N GLN A 99 -11.71 -23.53 -7.81
CA GLN A 99 -10.88 -24.07 -8.89
C GLN A 99 -9.39 -23.78 -8.64
N ALA A 100 -9.01 -22.51 -8.47
CA ALA A 100 -7.60 -22.13 -8.28
C ALA A 100 -6.97 -22.80 -7.06
N ARG A 101 -7.73 -23.02 -5.97
CA ARG A 101 -7.27 -23.79 -4.81
C ARG A 101 -7.04 -25.26 -5.17
N GLY A 102 -7.98 -25.87 -5.90
CA GLY A 102 -7.85 -27.24 -6.38
C GLY A 102 -6.62 -27.44 -7.26
N ASP A 103 -6.33 -26.48 -8.14
CA ASP A 103 -5.17 -26.50 -9.04
C ASP A 103 -3.85 -26.41 -8.24
N VAL A 104 -3.77 -25.52 -7.24
CA VAL A 104 -2.62 -25.45 -6.31
C VAL A 104 -2.40 -26.77 -5.55
N ASP A 105 -3.47 -27.36 -5.00
CA ASP A 105 -3.37 -28.62 -4.26
C ASP A 105 -2.93 -29.77 -5.18
N GLN A 106 -3.40 -29.79 -6.43
CA GLN A 106 -3.01 -30.78 -7.43
C GLN A 106 -1.53 -30.64 -7.82
N ASP A 107 -1.07 -29.44 -8.16
CA ASP A 107 0.32 -29.19 -8.58
C ASP A 107 1.32 -29.46 -7.45
N LEU A 108 0.97 -29.13 -6.21
CA LEU A 108 1.78 -29.49 -5.03
C LEU A 108 1.83 -31.00 -4.83
N ALA A 109 0.71 -31.71 -5.01
CA ALA A 109 0.68 -33.16 -4.90
C ALA A 109 1.54 -33.84 -5.98
N GLU A 110 1.54 -33.29 -7.20
CA GLU A 110 2.39 -33.76 -8.30
C GLU A 110 3.87 -33.63 -7.94
N LEU A 111 4.32 -32.45 -7.51
CA LEU A 111 5.69 -32.21 -7.04
C LEU A 111 6.10 -33.13 -5.89
N LEU A 112 5.24 -33.33 -4.89
CA LEU A 112 5.51 -34.21 -3.74
C LEU A 112 5.62 -35.68 -4.13
N SER A 113 4.83 -36.10 -5.13
CA SER A 113 4.84 -37.46 -5.65
C SER A 113 6.06 -37.76 -6.52
N SER A 114 6.73 -36.73 -7.05
CA SER A 114 7.89 -36.88 -7.91
C SER A 114 9.07 -37.52 -7.17
N ASN A 115 9.70 -38.50 -7.82
CA ASN A 115 10.91 -39.14 -7.30
C ASN A 115 12.14 -38.22 -7.34
N LEU A 116 12.12 -37.21 -8.22
CA LEU A 116 13.21 -36.23 -8.37
C LEU A 116 13.25 -35.24 -7.20
N ALA A 117 12.10 -35.01 -6.55
CA ALA A 117 11.98 -34.12 -5.38
C ALA A 117 12.19 -34.85 -4.03
N LYS A 118 12.62 -36.11 -4.03
CA LYS A 118 12.72 -36.93 -2.79
C LYS A 118 13.60 -36.30 -1.71
N ASP A 119 14.65 -35.59 -2.10
CA ASP A 119 15.67 -35.03 -1.20
C ASP A 119 15.22 -33.69 -0.59
N ILE A 120 14.15 -33.08 -1.14
CA ILE A 120 13.58 -31.79 -0.73
C ILE A 120 12.10 -31.90 -0.33
N ARG A 121 11.62 -33.13 -0.09
CA ARG A 121 10.22 -33.41 0.22
C ARG A 121 9.75 -32.71 1.51
N PRO A 122 10.51 -32.72 2.63
CA PRO A 122 10.11 -32.01 3.83
C PRO A 122 9.90 -30.50 3.61
N GLU A 123 10.72 -29.89 2.76
CA GLU A 123 10.63 -28.47 2.39
C GLU A 123 9.32 -28.20 1.61
N LEU A 124 8.99 -29.07 0.64
CA LEU A 124 7.75 -28.98 -0.14
C LEU A 124 6.49 -29.25 0.71
N GLU A 125 6.55 -30.17 1.68
CA GLU A 125 5.46 -30.38 2.65
C GLU A 125 5.25 -29.13 3.53
N GLY A 126 6.35 -28.49 3.94
CA GLY A 126 6.31 -27.21 4.63
C GLY A 126 5.69 -26.10 3.79
N TRP A 127 6.03 -26.04 2.49
CA TRP A 127 5.43 -25.10 1.54
C TRP A 127 3.93 -25.35 1.39
N GLN A 128 3.49 -26.61 1.25
CA GLN A 128 2.07 -26.94 1.12
C GLN A 128 1.26 -26.44 2.32
N SER A 129 1.74 -26.65 3.54
CA SER A 129 1.07 -26.14 4.75
C SER A 129 1.02 -24.61 4.75
N ALA A 130 2.16 -23.95 4.51
CA ALA A 130 2.25 -22.50 4.55
C ALA A 130 1.40 -21.84 3.46
N ILE A 131 1.45 -22.34 2.22
CA ILE A 131 0.64 -21.84 1.10
C ILE A 131 -0.85 -21.97 1.43
N ASN A 132 -1.30 -23.12 1.92
CA ASN A 132 -2.71 -23.31 2.28
C ASN A 132 -3.17 -22.35 3.39
N ASP A 133 -2.36 -22.15 4.43
CA ASP A 133 -2.65 -21.20 5.50
C ASP A 133 -2.74 -19.76 4.95
N LEU A 134 -1.84 -19.37 4.05
CA LEU A 134 -1.84 -18.05 3.40
C LEU A 134 -3.07 -17.84 2.52
N ILE A 135 -3.51 -18.87 1.79
CA ILE A 135 -4.73 -18.81 0.98
C ILE A 135 -5.94 -18.60 1.89
N ASP A 136 -6.09 -19.41 2.94
CA ASP A 136 -7.22 -19.33 3.86
C ASP A 136 -7.27 -17.97 4.59
N ASP A 137 -6.13 -17.50 5.10
CA ASP A 137 -6.02 -16.17 5.72
C ASP A 137 -6.28 -15.04 4.73
N GLY A 138 -5.76 -15.15 3.50
CA GLY A 138 -5.94 -14.18 2.43
C GLY A 138 -7.41 -14.04 2.04
N VAL A 139 -8.12 -15.15 1.86
CA VAL A 139 -9.55 -15.17 1.51
C VAL A 139 -10.38 -14.56 2.63
N ASN A 140 -10.12 -14.94 3.89
CA ASN A 140 -10.83 -14.40 5.05
C ASN A 140 -10.63 -12.89 5.19
N ALA A 141 -9.41 -12.41 4.96
CA ALA A 141 -9.07 -10.99 5.00
C ALA A 141 -9.71 -10.22 3.81
N ALA A 142 -9.66 -10.79 2.60
CA ALA A 142 -10.19 -10.16 1.39
C ALA A 142 -11.72 -9.94 1.47
N GLN A 143 -12.46 -10.87 2.06
CA GLN A 143 -13.91 -10.74 2.30
C GLN A 143 -14.25 -9.58 3.23
N GLN A 144 -13.30 -9.13 4.05
CA GLN A 144 -13.43 -8.00 4.97
C GLN A 144 -12.73 -6.74 4.47
N GLY A 145 -12.45 -6.62 3.16
CA GLY A 145 -11.63 -5.56 2.57
C GLY A 145 -12.13 -4.11 2.73
N LEU A 146 -13.32 -3.91 3.30
CA LEU A 146 -13.80 -2.60 3.76
C LEU A 146 -12.98 -2.06 4.95
N ASP A 147 -12.56 -2.95 5.85
CA ASP A 147 -11.65 -2.60 6.94
C ASP A 147 -10.22 -2.45 6.42
N ALA A 148 -9.53 -1.39 6.87
CA ALA A 148 -8.20 -1.06 6.38
C ALA A 148 -7.17 -2.15 6.74
N TYR A 149 -7.23 -2.67 7.97
CA TYR A 149 -6.30 -3.71 8.42
C TYR A 149 -6.53 -5.02 7.68
N SER A 150 -7.78 -5.44 7.51
CA SER A 150 -8.10 -6.63 6.72
C SER A 150 -7.65 -6.51 5.26
N ARG A 151 -7.79 -5.34 4.65
CA ARG A 151 -7.28 -5.08 3.29
C ARG A 151 -5.76 -5.16 3.22
N ASP A 152 -5.05 -4.54 4.17
CA ASP A 152 -3.58 -4.59 4.21
C ASP A 152 -3.08 -6.02 4.46
N ARG A 153 -3.76 -6.78 5.32
CA ARG A 153 -3.49 -8.21 5.54
C ARG A 153 -3.70 -9.02 4.26
N ALA A 154 -4.77 -8.78 3.51
CA ALA A 154 -5.02 -9.47 2.25
C ALA A 154 -3.93 -9.17 1.20
N PHE A 155 -3.48 -7.92 1.07
CA PHE A 155 -2.31 -7.57 0.24
C PHE A 155 -1.02 -8.25 0.73
N ALA A 156 -0.81 -8.36 2.05
CA ALA A 156 0.35 -9.05 2.60
C ALA A 156 0.34 -10.55 2.25
N MET A 157 -0.79 -11.24 2.41
CA MET A 157 -0.92 -12.65 2.04
C MET A 157 -0.72 -12.86 0.53
N ARG A 158 -1.32 -11.99 -0.31
CA ARG A 158 -1.10 -12.01 -1.76
C ARG A 158 0.38 -11.90 -2.12
N ARG A 159 1.12 -10.98 -1.48
CA ARG A 159 2.56 -10.82 -1.75
C ARG A 159 3.35 -12.05 -1.36
N GLN A 160 3.06 -12.65 -0.21
CA GLN A 160 3.73 -13.87 0.24
C GLN A 160 3.44 -15.06 -0.70
N LEU A 161 2.21 -15.21 -1.19
CA LEU A 161 1.88 -16.19 -2.23
C LEU A 161 2.65 -15.93 -3.53
N GLY A 162 2.76 -14.67 -3.95
CA GLY A 162 3.58 -14.28 -5.09
C GLY A 162 5.08 -14.57 -4.89
N GLU A 163 5.58 -14.49 -3.66
CA GLU A 163 6.97 -14.86 -3.33
C GLU A 163 7.18 -16.36 -3.52
N TYR A 164 6.25 -17.21 -3.07
CA TYR A 164 6.28 -18.65 -3.36
C TYR A 164 6.20 -18.94 -4.86
N ALA A 165 5.33 -18.25 -5.60
CA ALA A 165 5.21 -18.42 -7.04
C ALA A 165 6.53 -18.09 -7.76
N ARG A 166 7.15 -16.96 -7.41
CA ARG A 166 8.45 -16.58 -7.98
C ARG A 166 9.58 -17.52 -7.56
N LEU A 167 9.59 -17.98 -6.31
CA LEU A 167 10.60 -18.93 -5.84
C LEU A 167 10.46 -20.29 -6.53
N ALA A 168 9.24 -20.78 -6.73
CA ALA A 168 8.96 -21.98 -7.52
C ALA A 168 9.47 -21.82 -8.96
N ARG A 169 9.17 -20.68 -9.61
CA ARG A 169 9.70 -20.34 -10.95
C ARG A 169 11.24 -20.38 -10.99
N LEU A 170 11.91 -19.81 -9.98
CA LEU A 170 13.37 -19.76 -9.92
C LEU A 170 14.00 -21.15 -9.70
N ILE A 171 13.46 -21.94 -8.77
CA ILE A 171 13.94 -23.31 -8.52
C ILE A 171 13.70 -24.19 -9.75
N GLY A 172 12.53 -24.08 -10.37
CA GLY A 172 12.19 -24.75 -11.62
C GLY A 172 13.15 -24.38 -12.76
N ALA A 173 13.46 -23.09 -12.91
CA ALA A 173 14.42 -22.63 -13.92
C ALA A 173 15.83 -23.23 -13.73
N LEU A 174 16.22 -23.50 -12.48
CA LEU A 174 17.50 -24.10 -12.12
C LEU A 174 17.47 -25.64 -12.04
N THR A 175 16.29 -26.24 -12.22
CA THR A 175 16.03 -27.68 -12.13
C THR A 175 15.24 -28.13 -13.36
N PRO A 176 15.90 -28.26 -14.53
CA PRO A 176 15.23 -28.47 -15.81
C PRO A 176 14.25 -29.66 -15.83
N GLU A 177 14.54 -30.72 -15.09
CA GLU A 177 13.71 -31.92 -15.03
C GLU A 177 12.38 -31.73 -14.30
N LEU A 178 12.28 -30.73 -13.41
CA LEU A 178 11.07 -30.38 -12.65
C LEU A 178 10.51 -29.01 -13.04
N ASN A 179 11.07 -28.36 -14.06
CA ASN A 179 10.70 -26.99 -14.40
C ASN A 179 9.21 -26.86 -14.71
N GLU A 180 8.63 -27.82 -15.45
CA GLU A 180 7.20 -27.78 -15.81
C GLU A 180 6.31 -27.87 -14.55
N ASP A 181 6.58 -28.80 -13.64
CA ASP A 181 5.82 -28.98 -12.40
C ASP A 181 5.87 -27.72 -11.51
N TYR A 182 7.06 -27.14 -11.33
CA TYR A 182 7.22 -25.89 -10.58
C TYR A 182 6.55 -24.69 -11.26
N ARG A 183 6.49 -24.69 -12.60
CA ARG A 183 5.80 -23.63 -13.36
C ARG A 183 4.30 -23.72 -13.21
N ASN A 184 3.74 -24.92 -13.31
CA ASN A 184 2.31 -25.14 -13.12
C ASN A 184 1.90 -24.66 -11.72
N LEU A 185 2.63 -25.07 -10.68
CA LEU A 185 2.41 -24.56 -9.32
C LEU A 185 2.44 -23.03 -9.26
N ALA A 186 3.43 -22.40 -9.88
CA ALA A 186 3.55 -20.95 -9.87
C ALA A 186 2.42 -20.25 -10.66
N GLN A 187 1.86 -20.88 -11.69
CA GLN A 187 0.70 -20.38 -12.42
C GLN A 187 -0.55 -20.46 -11.56
N SER A 188 -0.78 -21.60 -10.91
CA SER A 188 -1.90 -21.80 -9.98
C SER A 188 -1.85 -20.80 -8.80
N LEU A 189 -0.66 -20.51 -8.28
CA LEU A 189 -0.48 -19.47 -7.25
C LEU A 189 -0.78 -18.05 -7.77
N ASP A 190 -0.42 -17.73 -9.02
CA ASP A 190 -0.76 -16.46 -9.64
C ASP A 190 -2.27 -16.29 -9.79
N GLU A 191 -2.99 -17.36 -10.14
CA GLU A 191 -4.45 -17.36 -10.25
C GLU A 191 -5.11 -17.06 -8.91
N VAL A 192 -4.66 -17.71 -7.83
CA VAL A 192 -5.13 -17.40 -6.47
C VAL A 192 -4.85 -15.93 -6.13
N CYS A 193 -3.65 -15.43 -6.43
CA CYS A 193 -3.31 -14.02 -6.19
C CYS A 193 -4.20 -13.03 -6.97
N ALA A 194 -4.61 -13.38 -8.19
CA ALA A 194 -5.53 -12.59 -9.00
C ALA A 194 -6.95 -12.63 -8.41
N VAL A 195 -7.42 -13.81 -8.00
CA VAL A 195 -8.74 -13.98 -7.35
C VAL A 195 -8.82 -13.20 -6.04
N LEU A 196 -7.75 -13.15 -5.23
CA LEU A 196 -7.70 -12.33 -4.01
C LEU A 196 -7.92 -10.83 -4.28
N LEU A 197 -7.33 -10.28 -5.35
CA LEU A 197 -7.57 -8.89 -5.76
C LEU A 197 -9.04 -8.66 -6.12
N VAL A 198 -9.62 -9.58 -6.88
CA VAL A 198 -11.03 -9.52 -7.29
C VAL A 198 -11.95 -9.61 -6.07
N LEU A 199 -11.68 -10.53 -5.13
CA LEU A 199 -12.44 -10.68 -3.88
C LEU A 199 -12.40 -9.43 -3.02
N MET A 200 -11.23 -8.79 -2.88
CA MET A 200 -11.13 -7.52 -2.16
C MET A 200 -12.01 -6.44 -2.81
N GLY A 201 -11.94 -6.29 -4.13
CA GLY A 201 -12.80 -5.34 -4.86
C GLY A 201 -14.28 -5.72 -4.81
N GLU A 202 -14.62 -7.01 -4.84
CA GLU A 202 -15.99 -7.48 -4.72
C GLU A 202 -16.55 -7.18 -3.33
N SER A 203 -15.75 -7.37 -2.26
CA SER A 203 -16.14 -7.04 -0.89
C SER A 203 -16.52 -5.56 -0.77
N LEU A 204 -15.75 -4.65 -1.38
CA LEU A 204 -16.05 -3.22 -1.41
C LEU A 204 -17.36 -2.94 -2.16
N ALA A 205 -17.55 -3.59 -3.31
CA ALA A 205 -18.74 -3.40 -4.12
C ALA A 205 -20.02 -3.94 -3.45
N ASN A 206 -19.97 -5.14 -2.84
CA ASN A 206 -21.10 -5.77 -2.14
C ASN A 206 -21.58 -4.93 -0.94
N ASN A 207 -20.65 -4.19 -0.34
CA ASN A 207 -20.92 -3.24 0.71
C ASN A 207 -21.60 -1.94 0.19
N GLY A 208 -21.70 -1.75 -1.13
CA GLY A 208 -22.40 -0.63 -1.75
C GLY A 208 -21.53 0.61 -1.96
N PHE A 209 -20.21 0.44 -2.06
CA PHE A 209 -19.31 1.49 -2.53
C PHE A 209 -19.43 1.67 -4.04
N ALA A 210 -19.62 2.93 -4.45
CA ALA A 210 -19.85 3.31 -5.84
C ALA A 210 -19.20 4.68 -6.08
N GLY A 211 -17.88 4.68 -6.28
CA GLY A 211 -17.04 5.81 -6.75
C GLY A 211 -17.00 7.06 -5.87
N GLY A 212 -15.80 7.61 -5.65
CA GLY A 212 -15.61 8.92 -5.02
C GLY A 212 -16.06 9.02 -3.55
N ARG A 213 -16.01 7.92 -2.82
CA ARG A 213 -16.49 7.85 -1.43
C ARG A 213 -15.30 7.72 -0.49
N TYR A 214 -15.57 7.88 0.79
CA TYR A 214 -14.56 8.00 1.81
C TYR A 214 -14.29 6.63 2.44
N LEU A 215 -13.03 6.19 2.51
CA LEU A 215 -12.59 4.98 3.22
C LEU A 215 -11.69 5.41 4.36
N LEU A 216 -11.85 4.78 5.51
CA LEU A 216 -10.96 4.99 6.64
C LEU A 216 -9.59 4.43 6.36
N GLN A 217 -8.56 5.17 6.76
CA GLN A 217 -7.17 4.72 6.67
C GLN A 217 -6.85 3.66 7.72
N VAL A 218 -7.59 3.64 8.83
CA VAL A 218 -7.34 2.74 9.96
C VAL A 218 -8.60 2.00 10.39
N PRO A 219 -8.45 0.85 11.07
CA PRO A 219 -9.58 0.12 11.63
C PRO A 219 -10.41 0.96 12.59
N TYR A 220 -11.69 0.64 12.67
CA TYR A 220 -12.61 1.34 13.57
C TYR A 220 -12.19 1.23 15.04
N SER A 221 -11.69 0.07 15.47
CA SER A 221 -11.17 -0.14 16.84
C SER A 221 -9.97 0.77 17.13
N GLU A 222 -9.12 1.01 16.13
CA GLU A 222 -7.98 1.90 16.27
C GLU A 222 -8.39 3.37 16.36
N LEU A 223 -9.45 3.79 15.64
CA LEU A 223 -10.00 5.15 15.81
C LEU A 223 -10.46 5.42 17.24
N GLN A 224 -11.09 4.42 17.88
CA GLN A 224 -11.49 4.53 19.29
C GLN A 224 -10.27 4.67 20.20
N ALA A 225 -9.23 3.87 19.98
CA ALA A 225 -7.99 3.97 20.73
C ALA A 225 -7.28 5.34 20.54
N ARG A 226 -7.24 5.86 19.30
CA ARG A 226 -6.68 7.19 18.99
C ARG A 226 -7.47 8.30 19.68
N ARG A 227 -8.81 8.23 19.68
CA ARG A 227 -9.70 9.14 20.41
C ARG A 227 -9.36 9.16 21.90
N ASP A 228 -9.21 8.00 22.51
CA ASP A 228 -8.89 7.89 23.94
C ASP A 228 -7.48 8.43 24.25
N ALA A 229 -6.50 8.18 23.38
CA ALA A 229 -5.16 8.72 23.50
C ALA A 229 -5.14 10.27 23.47
N VAL A 230 -5.95 10.89 22.61
CA VAL A 230 -6.11 12.36 22.56
C VAL A 230 -6.63 12.90 23.90
N LEU A 231 -7.67 12.27 24.48
CA LEU A 231 -8.23 12.74 25.75
C LEU A 231 -7.26 12.54 26.92
N VAL A 232 -6.52 11.44 26.94
CA VAL A 232 -5.47 11.22 27.93
C VAL A 232 -4.38 12.30 27.79
N ALA A 233 -3.94 12.60 26.57
CA ALA A 233 -2.94 13.64 26.33
C ALA A 233 -3.44 15.04 26.76
N LEU A 234 -4.71 15.37 26.53
CA LEU A 234 -5.32 16.62 26.99
C LEU A 234 -5.39 16.69 28.53
N ARG A 235 -5.75 15.60 29.21
CA ARG A 235 -5.74 15.53 30.69
C ARG A 235 -4.34 15.73 31.26
N ASN A 236 -3.33 15.15 30.62
CA ASN A 236 -1.93 15.36 30.99
C ASN A 236 -1.49 16.81 30.79
N LEU A 237 -1.91 17.46 29.71
CA LEU A 237 -1.60 18.87 29.42
C LEU A 237 -2.28 19.84 30.41
N SER A 238 -3.56 19.61 30.71
CA SER A 238 -4.39 20.45 31.60
C SER A 238 -4.16 20.19 33.10
N GLY A 239 -3.40 19.15 33.45
CA GLY A 239 -3.15 18.75 34.83
C GLY A 239 -4.32 18.04 35.53
N GLY A 240 -5.28 17.52 34.75
CA GLY A 240 -6.47 16.79 35.25
C GLY A 240 -6.27 15.29 35.42
N ALA A 241 -5.08 14.74 35.18
CA ALA A 241 -4.78 13.33 35.38
C ALA A 241 -4.95 12.92 36.85
N GLN A 242 -5.62 11.78 37.11
CA GLN A 242 -5.95 11.30 38.47
C GLN A 242 -4.72 10.92 39.31
N GLU A 243 -3.62 10.56 38.68
CA GLU A 243 -2.33 10.51 39.35
C GLU A 243 -1.73 11.92 39.32
N SER A 244 -1.63 12.57 40.48
CA SER A 244 -0.97 13.87 40.64
C SER A 244 0.53 13.72 40.36
N LEU A 245 0.89 13.60 39.09
CA LEU A 245 2.26 13.40 38.66
C LEU A 245 3.01 14.73 38.75
N ASN A 246 4.16 14.66 39.42
CA ASN A 246 5.02 15.78 39.74
C ASN A 246 5.51 16.49 38.46
N GLN A 247 5.87 17.79 38.53
CA GLN A 247 6.39 18.55 37.36
C GLN A 247 7.64 17.93 36.72
N SER A 248 8.29 16.98 37.39
CA SER A 248 9.40 16.18 36.86
C SER A 248 8.98 15.20 35.75
N THR A 249 7.74 14.72 35.76
CA THR A 249 7.24 13.71 34.81
C THR A 249 6.70 14.37 33.53
N TRP A 250 6.09 15.55 33.68
CA TRP A 250 5.53 16.33 32.56
C TRP A 250 5.92 17.81 32.68
N PRO A 251 7.14 18.18 32.28
CA PRO A 251 7.61 19.54 32.45
C PRO A 251 6.77 20.52 31.63
N ARG A 252 6.33 21.61 32.28
CA ARG A 252 5.71 22.79 31.65
C ARG A 252 4.36 22.56 30.96
N GLY A 253 3.62 21.51 31.32
CA GLY A 253 2.26 21.26 30.79
C GLY A 253 1.28 22.40 31.08
N LEU A 254 1.13 22.78 32.35
CA LEU A 254 0.21 23.84 32.78
C LEU A 254 0.59 25.23 32.23
N ASP A 255 1.89 25.53 32.13
CA ASP A 255 2.36 26.79 31.55
C ASP A 255 2.05 26.86 30.06
N ALA A 256 2.24 25.74 29.33
CA ALA A 256 1.85 25.63 27.94
C ALA A 256 0.33 25.77 27.75
N TYR A 257 -0.47 25.14 28.62
CA TYR A 257 -1.93 25.27 28.59
C TYR A 257 -2.38 26.74 28.76
N ARG A 258 -1.79 27.47 29.72
CA ARG A 258 -2.07 28.91 29.92
C ARG A 258 -1.67 29.76 28.73
N GLN A 259 -0.48 29.53 28.18
CA GLN A 259 0.00 30.26 27.01
C GLN A 259 -0.89 30.02 25.78
N LEU A 260 -1.34 28.79 25.55
CA LEU A 260 -2.28 28.46 24.47
C LEU A 260 -3.60 29.24 24.58
N TYR A 261 -4.13 29.37 25.80
CA TYR A 261 -5.33 30.18 26.03
C TYR A 261 -5.11 31.64 25.61
N SER A 262 -3.98 32.24 25.99
CA SER A 262 -3.61 33.61 25.59
C SER A 262 -3.44 33.74 24.08
N VAL A 263 -2.67 32.83 23.47
CA VAL A 263 -2.39 32.89 22.03
C VAL A 263 -3.64 32.71 21.19
N LEU A 264 -4.54 31.80 21.56
CA LEU A 264 -5.81 31.62 20.84
C LEU A 264 -6.73 32.84 20.99
N GLU A 265 -6.70 33.52 22.14
CA GLU A 265 -7.46 34.75 22.37
C GLU A 265 -6.88 35.94 21.58
N GLU A 266 -5.56 36.13 21.62
CA GLU A 266 -4.84 37.16 20.87
C GLU A 266 -5.00 37.00 19.35
N ARG A 267 -5.06 35.75 18.86
CA ARG A 267 -5.28 35.44 17.44
C ARG A 267 -6.77 35.42 17.03
N GLY A 268 -7.68 35.70 17.96
CA GLY A 268 -9.12 35.72 17.70
C GLY A 268 -9.75 34.36 17.37
N GLN A 269 -9.10 33.26 17.75
CA GLN A 269 -9.52 31.87 17.48
C GLN A 269 -10.27 31.26 18.68
N LEU A 270 -11.30 31.96 19.16
CA LEU A 270 -12.04 31.59 20.37
C LEU A 270 -12.80 30.27 20.22
N GLU A 271 -13.18 29.92 19.00
CA GLU A 271 -13.80 28.64 18.66
C GLU A 271 -12.84 27.46 18.86
N LEU A 272 -11.54 27.63 18.58
CA LEU A 272 -10.52 26.60 18.80
C LEU A 272 -10.21 26.43 20.28
N ARG A 273 -10.33 27.50 21.08
CA ARG A 273 -10.14 27.46 22.53
C ARG A 273 -11.09 26.48 23.22
N SER A 274 -12.30 26.30 22.71
CA SER A 274 -13.23 25.31 23.28
C SER A 274 -12.79 23.85 23.09
N LEU A 275 -11.86 23.55 22.17
CA LEU A 275 -11.24 22.22 22.05
C LEU A 275 -10.28 21.88 23.20
N LEU A 276 -9.86 22.88 23.99
CA LEU A 276 -9.09 22.66 25.22
C LEU A 276 -9.97 22.17 26.39
N SER A 277 -11.30 22.12 26.19
CA SER A 277 -12.24 21.48 27.09
C SER A 277 -12.42 20.02 26.72
N GLU A 278 -12.15 19.12 27.66
CA GLU A 278 -12.28 17.68 27.46
C GLU A 278 -13.68 17.29 26.98
N ALA A 279 -14.74 17.89 27.55
CA ALA A 279 -16.11 17.54 27.21
C ALA A 279 -16.50 17.91 25.77
N GLU A 280 -15.98 19.02 25.25
CA GLU A 280 -16.25 19.46 23.89
C GLU A 280 -15.43 18.67 22.88
N LEU A 281 -14.14 18.44 23.18
CA LEU A 281 -13.28 17.63 22.34
C LEU A 281 -13.77 16.18 22.25
N ALA A 282 -14.12 15.57 23.39
CA ALA A 282 -14.66 14.22 23.45
C ALA A 282 -15.94 14.10 22.62
N ARG A 283 -16.89 15.04 22.78
CA ARG A 283 -18.14 15.05 22.00
C ARG A 283 -17.87 15.14 20.51
N ALA A 284 -17.01 16.06 20.07
CA ALA A 284 -16.70 16.24 18.65
C ALA A 284 -16.02 15.00 18.03
N MET A 285 -15.16 14.32 18.78
CA MET A 285 -14.54 13.06 18.34
C MET A 285 -15.53 11.89 18.36
N ASP A 286 -16.38 11.80 19.39
CA ASP A 286 -17.40 10.76 19.52
C ASP A 286 -18.43 10.86 18.40
N ASP A 287 -18.83 12.07 18.01
CA ASP A 287 -19.73 12.29 16.86
C ASP A 287 -19.11 11.78 15.55
N LEU A 288 -17.79 11.97 15.36
CA LEU A 288 -17.06 11.46 14.20
C LEU A 288 -16.94 9.93 14.20
N VAL A 289 -16.58 9.34 15.34
CA VAL A 289 -16.49 7.88 15.51
C VAL A 289 -17.87 7.25 15.35
N GLN A 290 -18.91 7.83 15.94
CA GLN A 290 -20.28 7.35 15.79
C GLN A 290 -20.76 7.49 14.33
N ALA A 291 -20.39 8.57 13.65
CA ALA A 291 -20.70 8.75 12.23
C ALA A 291 -20.08 7.65 11.36
N ALA A 292 -18.89 7.14 11.71
CA ALA A 292 -18.26 6.02 11.03
C ALA A 292 -19.06 4.71 11.17
N GLY A 293 -19.96 4.61 12.15
CA GLY A 293 -20.97 3.55 12.24
C GLY A 293 -20.37 2.14 12.21
N GLY A 294 -19.27 1.93 12.93
CA GLY A 294 -18.57 0.63 13.00
C GLY A 294 -17.92 0.19 11.68
N GLY A 295 -17.56 1.12 10.80
CA GLY A 295 -17.02 0.78 9.47
C GLY A 295 -18.10 0.47 8.43
N SER A 296 -19.39 0.58 8.77
CA SER A 296 -20.47 0.31 7.82
C SER A 296 -20.50 1.31 6.67
N THR A 297 -21.04 0.92 5.53
CA THR A 297 -21.04 1.78 4.33
C THR A 297 -21.95 2.99 4.43
N SER A 298 -23.07 2.88 5.13
CA SER A 298 -23.89 4.05 5.47
C SER A 298 -23.12 5.01 6.38
N GLY A 299 -22.34 4.47 7.33
CA GLY A 299 -21.43 5.26 8.17
C GLY A 299 -20.36 5.96 7.34
N MET A 300 -19.65 5.24 6.48
CA MET A 300 -18.61 5.81 5.61
C MET A 300 -19.13 6.93 4.70
N ARG A 301 -20.35 6.78 4.16
CA ARG A 301 -21.02 7.86 3.40
C ARG A 301 -21.33 9.07 4.27
N ARG A 302 -21.77 8.85 5.51
CA ARG A 302 -22.04 9.93 6.47
C ARG A 302 -20.77 10.68 6.81
N VAL A 303 -19.69 9.97 7.15
CA VAL A 303 -18.37 10.56 7.42
C VAL A 303 -17.89 11.37 6.22
N GLY A 304 -17.93 10.82 5.00
CA GLY A 304 -17.56 11.55 3.79
C GLY A 304 -18.35 12.85 3.55
N ALA A 305 -19.61 12.92 4.01
CA ALA A 305 -20.44 14.11 3.86
C ALA A 305 -20.26 15.15 4.98
N THR A 306 -19.96 14.71 6.22
CA THR A 306 -20.03 15.58 7.41
C THR A 306 -18.72 15.78 8.15
N ALA A 307 -17.72 14.91 7.95
CA ALA A 307 -16.50 14.92 8.76
C ALA A 307 -15.54 16.08 8.44
N TRP A 308 -15.64 16.69 7.24
CA TRP A 308 -14.76 17.77 6.82
C TRP A 308 -14.73 18.96 7.79
N ALA A 309 -15.88 19.33 8.38
CA ALA A 309 -15.98 20.50 9.26
C ALA A 309 -15.25 20.29 10.61
N PRO A 310 -15.53 19.24 11.40
CA PRO A 310 -14.80 18.97 12.64
C PRO A 310 -13.32 18.62 12.39
N LEU A 311 -12.98 17.89 11.32
CA LEU A 311 -11.58 17.58 10.99
C LEU A 311 -10.77 18.84 10.65
N ASN A 312 -11.33 19.77 9.84
CA ASN A 312 -10.68 21.05 9.56
C ASN A 312 -10.49 21.87 10.84
N ARG A 313 -11.42 21.81 11.79
CA ARG A 313 -11.30 22.48 13.08
C ARG A 313 -10.12 21.93 13.88
N PHE A 314 -9.95 20.61 13.91
CA PHE A 314 -8.81 19.97 14.58
C PHE A 314 -7.48 20.27 13.87
N GLN A 315 -7.43 20.18 12.54
CA GLN A 315 -6.23 20.52 11.75
C GLN A 315 -5.80 21.97 11.98
N ARG A 316 -6.76 22.92 11.95
CA ARG A 316 -6.49 24.33 12.25
C ARG A 316 -5.94 24.51 13.66
N PHE A 317 -6.50 23.81 14.65
CA PHE A 317 -5.97 23.82 16.01
C PHE A 317 -4.50 23.40 16.03
N VAL A 318 -4.15 22.27 15.41
CA VAL A 318 -2.75 21.79 15.36
C VAL A 318 -1.85 22.82 14.66
N GLN A 319 -2.23 23.29 13.48
CA GLN A 319 -1.44 24.25 12.69
C GLN A 319 -1.21 25.58 13.42
N ILE A 320 -2.25 26.15 14.06
CA ILE A 320 -2.15 27.43 14.76
C ILE A 320 -1.34 27.29 16.05
N THR A 321 -1.49 26.17 16.76
CA THR A 321 -0.81 25.94 18.04
C THR A 321 0.61 25.38 17.89
N LEU A 322 0.98 24.95 16.68
CA LEU A 322 2.34 24.56 16.34
C LEU A 322 3.29 25.73 16.65
N HIS A 323 4.25 25.51 17.56
CA HIS A 323 5.20 26.52 18.04
C HIS A 323 4.60 27.77 18.68
N ALA A 324 3.32 27.75 19.07
CA ALA A 324 2.68 28.88 19.76
C ALA A 324 3.24 29.13 21.17
N VAL A 325 3.86 28.12 21.79
CA VAL A 325 4.30 28.14 23.19
C VAL A 325 5.81 28.05 23.27
N HIS A 326 6.41 28.93 24.08
CA HIS A 326 7.83 28.90 24.39
C HIS A 326 8.09 28.93 25.91
N PRO A 327 9.00 28.09 26.43
CA PRO A 327 9.67 26.96 25.73
C PRO A 327 8.69 25.81 25.43
N GLN A 328 9.03 24.97 24.45
CA GLN A 328 8.17 23.85 24.04
C GLN A 328 7.92 22.87 25.20
N SER A 329 6.71 22.33 25.27
CA SER A 329 6.25 21.41 26.31
C SER A 329 6.01 20.01 25.73
N PRO A 330 6.63 18.95 26.27
CA PRO A 330 6.40 17.57 25.80
C PRO A 330 4.92 17.15 25.90
N ALA A 331 4.19 17.63 26.90
CA ALA A 331 2.76 17.33 27.05
C ALA A 331 1.91 17.97 25.95
N LEU A 332 2.30 19.17 25.48
CA LEU A 332 1.65 19.83 24.35
C LEU A 332 1.96 19.11 23.03
N ALA A 333 3.22 18.74 22.81
CA ALA A 333 3.62 17.97 21.63
C ALA A 333 2.87 16.64 21.56
N GLY A 334 2.80 15.88 22.66
CA GLY A 334 2.05 14.62 22.72
C GLY A 334 0.54 14.80 22.46
N PHE A 335 -0.07 15.90 22.91
CA PHE A 335 -1.46 16.21 22.58
C PHE A 335 -1.65 16.54 21.09
N GLN A 336 -0.76 17.34 20.51
CA GLN A 336 -0.80 17.71 19.10
C GLN A 336 -0.56 16.50 18.19
N GLU A 337 0.41 15.64 18.51
CA GLU A 337 0.69 14.39 17.79
C GLU A 337 -0.47 13.41 17.89
N ALA A 338 -1.04 13.20 19.08
CA ALA A 338 -2.21 12.34 19.24
C ALA A 338 -3.41 12.87 18.43
N LEU A 339 -3.64 14.19 18.43
CA LEU A 339 -4.72 14.81 17.67
C LEU A 339 -4.47 14.68 16.16
N GLN A 340 -3.24 14.86 15.70
CA GLN A 340 -2.86 14.66 14.31
C GLN A 340 -3.05 13.20 13.89
N LEU A 341 -2.64 12.22 14.71
CA LEU A 341 -2.89 10.81 14.45
C LEU A 341 -4.39 10.48 14.35
N PHE A 342 -5.22 11.07 15.21
CA PHE A 342 -6.68 10.90 15.10
C PHE A 342 -7.19 11.45 13.76
N ILE A 343 -6.78 12.68 13.38
CA ILE A 343 -7.12 13.29 12.09
C ILE A 343 -6.68 12.39 10.93
N ASP A 344 -5.47 11.84 10.99
CA ASP A 344 -4.91 11.03 9.91
C ASP A 344 -5.67 9.71 9.72
N GLY A 345 -6.27 9.16 10.78
CA GLY A 345 -7.17 8.01 10.65
C GLY A 345 -8.38 8.30 9.74
N PHE A 346 -8.70 9.59 9.57
CA PHE A 346 -9.74 10.11 8.71
C PHE A 346 -9.22 10.70 7.38
N ASN A 347 -7.95 10.50 7.00
CA ASN A 347 -7.55 10.78 5.62
C ASN A 347 -8.13 9.72 4.68
N ASN A 348 -8.33 10.08 3.41
CA ASN A 348 -8.80 9.12 2.40
C ASN A 348 -7.80 7.98 2.29
N SER A 349 -8.21 6.76 2.63
CA SER A 349 -7.44 5.58 2.24
C SER A 349 -7.61 5.34 0.75
N GLY A 350 -6.55 4.92 0.07
CA GLY A 350 -6.72 4.33 -1.26
C GLY A 350 -7.31 2.92 -1.18
N GLY A 351 -7.33 2.20 -2.30
CA GLY A 351 -8.05 0.93 -2.44
C GLY A 351 -9.33 1.01 -3.27
N PHE A 352 -9.84 2.21 -3.60
CA PHE A 352 -11.03 2.35 -4.46
C PHE A 352 -10.85 1.75 -5.85
N ARG A 353 -9.61 1.74 -6.34
CA ARG A 353 -9.29 1.22 -7.66
C ARG A 353 -9.42 -0.30 -7.75
N LEU A 354 -9.48 -1.01 -6.61
CA LEU A 354 -9.86 -2.43 -6.57
C LEU A 354 -11.23 -2.68 -7.21
N LEU A 355 -12.15 -1.71 -7.15
CA LEU A 355 -13.45 -1.80 -7.85
C LEU A 355 -13.30 -1.87 -9.38
N ARG A 356 -12.19 -1.34 -9.93
CA ARG A 356 -11.90 -1.39 -11.37
C ARG A 356 -11.33 -2.72 -11.81
N ILE A 357 -10.70 -3.44 -10.89
CA ILE A 357 -10.22 -4.81 -11.12
C ILE A 357 -11.39 -5.79 -11.01
N SER A 358 -12.26 -5.64 -10.00
CA SER A 358 -13.28 -6.63 -9.69
C SER A 358 -14.58 -6.53 -10.51
N ARG A 359 -14.85 -5.39 -11.15
CA ARG A 359 -16.12 -5.16 -11.87
C ARG A 359 -15.90 -4.94 -13.36
N PRO A 360 -16.69 -5.60 -14.23
CA PRO A 360 -16.65 -5.36 -15.67
C PRO A 360 -16.83 -3.88 -16.00
N THR A 361 -16.01 -3.37 -16.91
CA THR A 361 -16.01 -1.95 -17.32
C THR A 361 -17.37 -1.49 -17.88
N VAL A 362 -18.16 -2.40 -18.45
CA VAL A 362 -19.53 -2.12 -18.94
C VAL A 362 -20.49 -1.67 -17.82
N LEU A 363 -20.25 -2.07 -16.56
CA LEU A 363 -21.11 -1.71 -15.43
C LEU A 363 -20.73 -0.38 -14.79
N LEU A 364 -19.68 0.29 -15.26
CA LEU A 364 -19.17 1.52 -14.64
C LEU A 364 -20.13 2.71 -14.79
N TYR A 365 -20.97 2.72 -15.84
CA TYR A 365 -21.97 3.76 -16.03
C TYR A 365 -23.13 3.61 -15.04
N GLY A 366 -23.39 4.66 -14.26
CA GLY A 366 -24.57 4.78 -13.39
C GLY A 366 -24.52 4.02 -12.06
N LEU A 367 -23.89 2.83 -11.99
CA LEU A 367 -23.85 2.02 -10.77
C LEU A 367 -22.72 2.41 -9.81
N TYR A 368 -21.57 2.86 -10.34
CA TYR A 368 -20.36 3.11 -9.55
C TYR A 368 -19.96 4.58 -9.47
N GLY A 369 -20.88 5.51 -9.75
CA GLY A 369 -20.72 6.95 -9.45
C GLY A 369 -19.62 7.70 -10.22
N SER A 370 -18.75 7.02 -10.97
CA SER A 370 -17.75 7.65 -11.83
C SER A 370 -18.31 7.85 -13.24
N THR A 371 -18.42 9.09 -13.67
CA THR A 371 -18.76 9.43 -15.07
C THR A 371 -17.56 9.24 -16.01
N GLN A 372 -16.33 9.22 -15.48
CA GLN A 372 -15.08 9.07 -16.23
C GLN A 372 -14.07 8.25 -15.42
N LEU A 373 -13.24 7.47 -16.11
CA LEU A 373 -12.06 6.80 -15.53
C LEU A 373 -10.93 7.82 -15.42
N THR A 374 -10.25 7.86 -14.29
CA THR A 374 -9.02 8.65 -14.11
C THR A 374 -7.87 8.05 -14.91
N ALA A 375 -6.83 8.83 -15.18
CA ALA A 375 -5.64 8.37 -15.89
C ALA A 375 -4.98 7.18 -15.17
N ALA A 376 -4.80 7.28 -13.84
CA ALA A 376 -4.32 6.16 -13.02
C ALA A 376 -5.22 4.90 -13.05
N GLU A 377 -6.55 5.04 -13.10
CA GLU A 377 -7.46 3.90 -13.25
C GLU A 377 -7.30 3.21 -14.62
N ASN A 378 -7.13 3.98 -15.70
CA ASN A 378 -6.85 3.43 -17.03
C ASN A 378 -5.52 2.68 -17.05
N ARG A 379 -4.46 3.24 -16.43
CA ARG A 379 -3.16 2.56 -16.31
C ARG A 379 -3.28 1.26 -15.52
N LEU A 380 -3.99 1.24 -14.40
CA LEU A 380 -4.20 0.02 -13.62
C LEU A 380 -4.92 -1.07 -14.43
N ILE A 381 -6.03 -0.73 -15.10
CA ILE A 381 -6.77 -1.70 -15.92
C ILE A 381 -5.86 -2.27 -17.01
N GLU A 382 -5.10 -1.41 -17.69
CA GLU A 382 -4.21 -1.85 -18.74
C GLU A 382 -3.02 -2.67 -18.20
N LEU A 383 -2.45 -2.31 -17.05
CA LEU A 383 -1.39 -3.08 -16.38
C LEU A 383 -1.86 -4.51 -16.07
N VAL A 384 -3.06 -4.68 -15.52
CA VAL A 384 -3.63 -6.00 -15.23
C VAL A 384 -3.78 -6.83 -16.51
N ASN A 385 -4.29 -6.23 -17.59
CA ASN A 385 -4.44 -6.90 -18.88
C ASN A 385 -3.09 -7.29 -19.50
N ARG A 386 -2.11 -6.38 -19.47
CA ARG A 386 -0.76 -6.60 -20.01
C ARG A 386 0.00 -7.64 -19.20
N ARG A 387 -0.15 -7.65 -17.88
CA ARG A 387 0.41 -8.68 -16.99
C ARG A 387 -0.05 -10.07 -17.40
N GLY A 388 -1.36 -10.27 -17.64
CA GLY A 388 -1.90 -11.56 -18.07
C GLY A 388 -1.35 -12.03 -19.43
N GLN A 389 -1.26 -11.11 -20.40
CA GLN A 389 -0.66 -11.41 -21.71
C GLN A 389 0.84 -11.73 -21.60
N PHE A 390 1.55 -11.01 -20.74
CA PHE A 390 2.97 -11.19 -20.50
C PHE A 390 3.26 -12.55 -19.86
N ALA A 391 2.53 -12.92 -18.80
CA ALA A 391 2.64 -14.24 -18.17
C ALA A 391 2.47 -15.38 -19.20
N SER A 392 1.38 -15.36 -19.97
CA SER A 392 1.13 -16.36 -21.01
C SER A 392 2.23 -16.43 -22.08
N THR A 393 2.84 -15.30 -22.42
CA THR A 393 3.90 -15.23 -23.43
C THR A 393 5.21 -15.80 -22.89
N ILE A 394 5.61 -15.43 -21.66
CA ILE A 394 6.84 -15.94 -21.07
C ILE A 394 6.72 -17.42 -20.72
N ASP A 395 5.54 -17.90 -20.31
CA ASP A 395 5.30 -19.32 -20.06
C ASP A 395 5.57 -20.18 -21.31
N CYS A 396 5.26 -19.66 -22.51
CA CYS A 396 5.63 -20.31 -23.77
C CYS A 396 7.15 -20.43 -23.91
N LEU A 397 7.89 -19.34 -23.66
CA LEU A 397 9.37 -19.29 -23.75
C LEU A 397 10.02 -20.34 -22.85
N THR A 398 9.53 -20.46 -21.62
CA THR A 398 10.14 -21.28 -20.57
C THR A 398 10.02 -22.79 -20.78
N ARG A 399 9.19 -23.26 -21.73
CA ARG A 399 9.00 -24.70 -22.04
C ARG A 399 10.00 -25.25 -23.06
N CYS A 400 10.86 -24.40 -23.65
CA CYS A 400 11.82 -24.79 -24.68
C CYS A 400 13.29 -24.60 -24.26
N MET A 401 13.63 -24.98 -23.01
CA MET A 401 14.97 -24.80 -22.43
C MET A 401 16.06 -25.53 -23.23
N CYS A 402 16.88 -24.76 -23.94
CA CYS A 402 17.97 -25.28 -24.77
C CYS A 402 19.34 -24.62 -24.51
N SER A 403 19.44 -23.53 -23.73
CA SER A 403 20.70 -22.82 -23.48
C SER A 403 20.74 -22.03 -22.16
N ASP A 404 21.95 -21.79 -21.64
CA ASP A 404 22.18 -21.00 -20.42
C ASP A 404 21.60 -19.58 -20.53
N ASN A 405 21.72 -18.93 -21.69
CA ASN A 405 21.20 -17.57 -21.88
C ASN A 405 19.68 -17.52 -21.82
N VAL A 406 18.98 -18.54 -22.34
CA VAL A 406 17.52 -18.65 -22.24
C VAL A 406 17.09 -18.81 -20.77
N VAL A 407 17.82 -19.61 -19.99
CA VAL A 407 17.56 -19.76 -18.54
C VAL A 407 17.79 -18.44 -17.80
N LYS A 408 18.89 -17.73 -18.09
CA LYS A 408 19.18 -16.42 -17.48
C LYS A 408 18.14 -15.36 -17.86
N ALA A 409 17.69 -15.34 -19.12
CA ALA A 409 16.64 -14.46 -19.60
C ALA A 409 15.31 -14.75 -18.89
N GLN A 410 14.96 -16.03 -18.73
CA GLN A 410 13.79 -16.48 -17.98
C GLN A 410 13.80 -15.99 -16.53
N ILE A 411 14.93 -16.13 -15.82
CA ILE A 411 15.07 -15.64 -14.43
C ILE A 411 14.75 -14.14 -14.33
N VAL A 412 15.18 -13.33 -15.31
CA VAL A 412 14.90 -11.89 -15.36
C VAL A 412 13.42 -11.63 -15.68
N LEU A 413 12.85 -12.33 -16.65
CA LEU A 413 11.44 -12.17 -17.02
C LEU A 413 10.49 -12.55 -15.87
N ASP A 414 10.81 -13.59 -15.11
CA ASP A 414 10.04 -13.99 -13.91
C ASP A 414 10.13 -12.97 -12.79
N ARG A 415 11.31 -12.36 -12.63
CA ARG A 415 11.51 -11.25 -11.69
C ARG A 415 10.63 -10.06 -12.08
N ILE A 416 10.63 -9.70 -13.36
CA ILE A 416 9.79 -8.63 -13.91
C ILE A 416 8.30 -8.94 -13.71
N LEU A 417 7.85 -10.17 -13.98
CA LEU A 417 6.45 -10.58 -13.77
C LEU A 417 6.03 -10.35 -12.30
N PHE A 418 6.85 -10.78 -11.35
CA PHE A 418 6.60 -10.56 -9.93
C PHE A 418 6.60 -9.06 -9.55
N ASP A 419 7.50 -8.26 -10.13
CA ASP A 419 7.53 -6.81 -9.87
C ASP A 419 6.31 -6.09 -10.45
N ILE A 420 5.74 -6.59 -11.54
CA ILE A 420 4.48 -6.09 -12.09
C ILE A 420 3.33 -6.38 -11.13
N ASP A 421 3.27 -7.56 -10.49
CA ASP A 421 2.27 -7.85 -9.46
C ASP A 421 2.37 -6.91 -8.25
N ARG A 422 3.60 -6.54 -7.87
CA ARG A 422 3.88 -5.54 -6.85
C ARG A 422 3.45 -4.14 -7.31
N ALA A 423 3.68 -3.78 -8.56
CA ALA A 423 3.22 -2.52 -9.13
C ALA A 423 1.69 -2.43 -9.16
N ILE A 424 0.99 -3.53 -9.52
CA ILE A 424 -0.48 -3.62 -9.48
C ILE A 424 -1.01 -3.39 -8.07
N ASP A 425 -0.39 -3.99 -7.03
CA ASP A 425 -0.77 -3.73 -5.64
C ASP A 425 -0.65 -2.26 -5.26
N LEU A 426 0.48 -1.64 -5.60
CA LEU A 426 0.73 -0.23 -5.31
C LEU A 426 -0.29 0.67 -6.03
N TYR A 427 -0.57 0.40 -7.30
CA TYR A 427 -1.62 1.10 -8.04
C TYR A 427 -3.01 0.88 -7.46
N ALA A 428 -3.32 -0.31 -6.95
CA ALA A 428 -4.61 -0.59 -6.32
C ALA A 428 -4.80 0.21 -5.01
N ILE A 429 -3.73 0.39 -4.24
CA ILE A 429 -3.69 1.18 -2.99
C ILE A 429 -3.58 2.69 -3.25
N GLY A 430 -3.21 3.14 -4.45
CA GLY A 430 -3.11 4.56 -4.78
C GLY A 430 -4.43 5.34 -4.63
N ASP A 431 -4.35 6.57 -4.11
CA ASP A 431 -5.49 7.49 -3.89
C ASP A 431 -5.49 8.67 -4.88
N LYS A 432 -4.33 9.03 -5.45
CA LYS A 432 -4.13 10.16 -6.38
C LYS A 432 -3.39 9.70 -7.63
N ASP A 433 -3.53 10.45 -8.72
CA ASP A 433 -2.74 10.16 -9.93
C ASP A 433 -1.25 10.43 -9.66
N PHE A 434 -0.41 9.43 -9.93
CA PHE A 434 1.03 9.43 -9.73
C PHE A 434 1.48 9.90 -8.33
N GLY A 435 0.85 9.34 -7.28
CA GLY A 435 1.23 9.54 -5.89
C GLY A 435 2.43 8.69 -5.45
N ASP A 436 2.70 8.61 -4.14
CA ASP A 436 3.80 7.79 -3.59
C ASP A 436 3.72 6.31 -4.01
N PRO A 437 2.54 5.65 -4.02
CA PRO A 437 2.45 4.26 -4.47
C PRO A 437 2.86 4.07 -5.94
N GLU A 438 2.37 4.92 -6.86
CA GLU A 438 2.73 4.85 -8.27
C GLU A 438 4.18 5.23 -8.53
N LEU A 439 4.72 6.18 -7.76
CA LEU A 439 6.13 6.53 -7.81
C LEU A 439 7.01 5.35 -7.42
N ARG A 440 6.62 4.58 -6.39
CA ARG A 440 7.31 3.32 -6.03
C ARG A 440 7.13 2.26 -7.12
N ALA A 441 5.94 2.16 -7.72
CA ALA A 441 5.68 1.22 -8.81
C ALA A 441 6.56 1.51 -10.04
N ALA A 442 6.95 2.78 -10.27
CA ALA A 442 7.86 3.14 -11.34
C ALA A 442 9.26 2.50 -11.20
N ALA A 443 9.64 1.98 -10.02
CA ALA A 443 10.87 1.21 -9.86
C ALA A 443 10.87 -0.07 -10.72
N CYS A 444 9.72 -0.72 -10.87
CA CYS A 444 9.55 -1.84 -11.81
C CYS A 444 9.77 -1.37 -13.26
N GLY A 445 9.26 -0.19 -13.62
CA GLY A 445 9.52 0.40 -14.94
C GLY A 445 11.01 0.67 -15.20
N VAL A 446 11.75 1.14 -14.19
CA VAL A 446 13.21 1.35 -14.28
C VAL A 446 13.92 0.02 -14.51
N LEU A 447 13.54 -1.03 -13.79
CA LEU A 447 14.09 -2.37 -13.99
C LEU A 447 13.79 -2.93 -15.38
N ILE A 448 12.57 -2.75 -15.89
CA ILE A 448 12.23 -3.14 -17.27
C ILE A 448 13.12 -2.41 -18.27
N PHE A 449 13.33 -1.10 -18.10
CA PHE A 449 14.26 -0.35 -18.94
C PHE A 449 15.70 -0.88 -18.83
N ALA A 450 16.17 -1.20 -17.62
CA ALA A 450 17.49 -1.77 -17.40
C ALA A 450 17.68 -3.11 -18.13
N ALA A 451 16.65 -3.97 -18.14
CA ALA A 451 16.68 -5.25 -18.85
C ALA A 451 16.66 -5.08 -20.38
N HIS A 452 15.87 -4.14 -20.90
CA HIS A 452 15.72 -3.95 -22.34
C HIS A 452 16.86 -3.13 -22.96
N TYR A 453 17.53 -2.28 -22.16
CA TYR A 453 18.62 -1.42 -22.62
C TYR A 453 19.88 -1.56 -21.75
N PRO A 454 20.50 -2.75 -21.66
CA PRO A 454 21.68 -2.98 -20.82
C PRO A 454 22.85 -2.05 -21.14
N GLN A 455 23.01 -1.64 -22.40
CA GLN A 455 24.03 -0.69 -22.85
C GLN A 455 23.91 0.72 -22.25
N SER A 456 22.74 1.08 -21.72
CA SER A 456 22.51 2.40 -21.11
C SER A 456 23.19 2.55 -19.75
N TRP A 457 23.56 1.44 -19.11
CA TRP A 457 24.15 1.42 -17.78
C TRP A 457 25.38 0.51 -17.66
N ALA A 458 25.54 -0.51 -18.50
CA ALA A 458 26.69 -1.41 -18.46
C ALA A 458 27.89 -0.85 -19.22
N ARG A 459 29.09 -1.04 -18.67
CA ARG A 459 30.36 -0.71 -19.34
C ARG A 459 30.84 -1.89 -20.21
N PRO A 460 31.34 -1.65 -21.44
CA PRO A 460 32.13 -2.64 -22.15
C PRO A 460 33.45 -2.93 -21.40
N ALA A 461 33.77 -4.20 -21.13
CA ALA A 461 35.01 -4.57 -20.44
C ALA A 461 36.26 -4.00 -21.16
N ALA A 462 37.17 -3.38 -20.41
CA ALA A 462 38.30 -2.60 -20.95
C ALA A 462 39.41 -3.42 -21.65
N SER A 463 39.32 -4.75 -21.70
CA SER A 463 40.40 -5.63 -22.19
C SER A 463 40.15 -6.28 -23.54
N THR A 464 39.01 -6.04 -24.20
CA THR A 464 38.72 -6.58 -25.53
C THR A 464 38.10 -5.49 -26.40
N GLN A 465 38.64 -5.29 -27.62
CA GLN A 465 38.03 -4.44 -28.66
C GLN A 465 36.70 -5.00 -29.21
N ALA A 466 36.24 -6.12 -28.66
CA ALA A 466 34.86 -6.55 -28.69
C ALA A 466 34.34 -6.42 -27.26
N LEU A 467 33.12 -5.92 -27.09
CA LEU A 467 32.35 -6.13 -25.85
C LEU A 467 32.58 -7.58 -25.38
N ASP A 468 32.59 -7.85 -24.09
CA ASP A 468 32.32 -9.20 -23.62
C ASP A 468 30.84 -9.46 -23.97
N VAL A 469 30.57 -9.72 -25.26
CA VAL A 469 29.23 -9.80 -25.88
C VAL A 469 28.40 -10.90 -25.20
N ASP A 470 29.04 -11.80 -24.45
CA ASP A 470 28.41 -12.91 -23.74
C ASP A 470 27.89 -12.58 -22.34
N ALA A 471 28.44 -11.60 -21.61
CA ALA A 471 28.15 -11.47 -20.17
C ALA A 471 26.70 -11.03 -19.87
N LEU A 472 26.06 -10.29 -20.78
CA LEU A 472 24.67 -9.83 -20.69
C LEU A 472 23.84 -10.20 -21.93
N SER A 473 24.27 -11.18 -22.71
CA SER A 473 23.57 -11.59 -23.96
C SER A 473 22.13 -12.05 -23.72
N TYR A 474 21.80 -12.43 -22.49
CA TYR A 474 20.44 -12.74 -22.04
C TYR A 474 19.54 -11.51 -21.80
N LEU A 475 20.07 -10.28 -21.91
CA LEU A 475 19.37 -9.00 -21.83
C LEU A 475 19.34 -8.31 -23.20
N GLY A 476 18.62 -7.19 -23.30
CA GLY A 476 18.55 -6.39 -24.53
C GLY A 476 17.39 -6.81 -25.42
N SER A 477 17.49 -7.97 -26.07
CA SER A 477 16.38 -8.54 -26.85
C SER A 477 15.95 -9.91 -26.33
N PHE A 478 14.78 -9.94 -25.71
CA PHE A 478 14.13 -11.19 -25.29
C PHE A 478 13.49 -11.91 -26.47
N ASP A 479 13.17 -11.19 -27.55
CA ASP A 479 12.74 -11.79 -28.81
C ASP A 479 13.86 -12.60 -29.46
N ASP A 480 15.12 -12.14 -29.39
CA ASP A 480 16.28 -12.90 -29.85
C ASP A 480 16.48 -14.17 -29.01
N ASN A 481 16.41 -14.06 -27.68
CA ASN A 481 16.44 -15.23 -26.79
C ASN A 481 15.30 -16.23 -27.11
N ALA A 482 14.12 -15.74 -27.46
CA ALA A 482 13.00 -16.57 -27.91
C ALA A 482 13.29 -17.27 -29.25
N ARG A 483 13.91 -16.57 -30.21
CA ARG A 483 14.33 -17.16 -31.49
C ARG A 483 15.39 -18.23 -31.30
N ASP A 484 16.33 -18.02 -30.39
CA ASP A 484 17.34 -19.01 -30.02
C ASP A 484 16.71 -20.26 -29.38
N ALA A 485 15.61 -20.10 -28.65
CA ALA A 485 14.78 -21.19 -28.15
C ALA A 485 13.84 -21.82 -29.22
N GLY A 486 13.93 -21.37 -30.49
CA GLY A 486 13.10 -21.85 -31.59
C GLY A 486 11.67 -21.31 -31.59
N GLN A 487 11.42 -20.21 -30.88
CA GLN A 487 10.10 -19.58 -30.76
C GLN A 487 10.04 -18.21 -31.46
N SER A 488 8.82 -17.77 -31.79
CA SER A 488 8.56 -16.44 -32.33
C SER A 488 7.60 -15.70 -31.40
N LEU A 489 8.17 -15.05 -30.38
CA LEU A 489 7.44 -14.25 -29.40
C LEU A 489 7.71 -12.75 -29.62
N SER A 490 6.86 -11.92 -29.03
CA SER A 490 6.97 -10.45 -29.05
C SER A 490 7.10 -9.90 -27.62
N VAL A 491 8.04 -10.47 -26.86
CA VAL A 491 8.33 -10.13 -25.47
C VAL A 491 8.81 -8.68 -25.36
N ASP A 492 9.66 -8.24 -26.29
CA ASP A 492 10.24 -6.89 -26.27
C ASP A 492 9.13 -5.81 -26.39
N GLN A 493 8.14 -6.01 -27.26
CA GLN A 493 7.01 -5.09 -27.38
C GLN A 493 6.14 -5.06 -26.12
N GLN A 494 5.94 -6.20 -25.45
CA GLN A 494 5.17 -6.26 -24.21
C GLN A 494 5.89 -5.55 -23.06
N LEU A 495 7.21 -5.71 -22.96
CA LEU A 495 8.03 -4.98 -21.99
C LEU A 495 7.98 -3.46 -22.22
N ASN A 496 8.08 -3.01 -23.48
CA ASN A 496 7.92 -1.60 -23.83
C ASN A 496 6.54 -1.04 -23.43
N ASP A 497 5.47 -1.83 -23.65
CA ASP A 497 4.12 -1.45 -23.26
C ASP A 497 3.98 -1.34 -21.72
N LEU A 498 4.50 -2.33 -20.99
CA LEU A 498 4.49 -2.36 -19.52
C LEU A 498 5.30 -1.20 -18.93
N GLN A 499 6.49 -0.94 -19.47
CA GLN A 499 7.34 0.17 -19.06
C GLN A 499 6.62 1.52 -19.22
N ALA A 500 5.97 1.73 -20.37
CA ALA A 500 5.26 2.97 -20.66
C ALA A 500 4.02 3.21 -19.77
N LEU A 501 3.50 2.17 -19.13
CA LEU A 501 2.44 2.26 -18.13
C LEU A 501 2.96 2.56 -16.71
N LEU A 502 4.25 2.31 -16.46
CA LEU A 502 4.88 2.48 -15.15
C LEU A 502 5.72 3.76 -15.05
N ILE A 503 6.31 4.21 -16.15
CA ILE A 503 7.09 5.45 -16.22
C ILE A 503 6.28 6.54 -16.94
N PRO A 504 6.15 7.75 -16.36
CA PRO A 504 5.47 8.88 -17.00
C PRO A 504 5.97 9.17 -18.41
N GLN A 505 5.04 9.26 -19.37
CA GLN A 505 5.34 9.48 -20.78
C GLN A 505 4.95 10.90 -21.22
N LYS A 506 5.81 11.58 -21.99
CA LYS A 506 5.45 12.86 -22.64
C LYS A 506 4.76 12.61 -23.98
N ALA A 507 3.64 13.26 -24.22
CA ALA A 507 3.03 13.33 -25.55
C ALA A 507 3.91 14.17 -26.49
N GLY A 508 4.82 13.52 -27.24
CA GLY A 508 5.74 14.17 -28.17
C GLY A 508 5.40 13.93 -29.64
N LYS A 509 5.88 14.81 -30.54
CA LYS A 509 5.71 14.67 -32.01
C LYS A 509 6.42 13.44 -32.62
N HIS A 510 7.30 12.76 -31.87
CA HIS A 510 8.13 11.65 -32.36
C HIS A 510 8.15 10.40 -31.47
N HIS A 511 7.56 10.43 -30.27
CA HIS A 511 7.41 9.28 -29.38
C HIS A 511 5.93 9.11 -29.09
N HIS A 512 5.28 8.17 -29.80
CA HIS A 512 3.87 7.87 -29.64
C HIS A 512 3.73 6.55 -28.88
N SER A 513 4.15 6.50 -27.62
CA SER A 513 3.58 5.47 -26.76
C SER A 513 2.08 5.72 -26.74
N ARG A 514 1.29 4.71 -27.15
CA ARG A 514 -0.18 4.80 -27.13
C ARG A 514 -0.73 5.09 -25.73
N PHE A 515 0.07 4.88 -24.70
CA PHE A 515 -0.26 5.11 -23.30
C PHE A 515 0.08 6.52 -22.81
N ALA A 516 0.67 7.40 -23.65
CA ALA A 516 0.90 8.80 -23.28
C ALA A 516 -0.40 9.53 -22.91
N ALA A 517 -1.53 9.13 -23.50
CA ALA A 517 -2.85 9.66 -23.18
C ALA A 517 -3.34 9.27 -21.76
N TYR A 518 -2.69 8.30 -21.12
CA TYR A 518 -3.01 7.87 -19.76
C TYR A 518 -2.18 8.60 -18.71
N TRP A 519 -1.37 9.59 -19.09
CA TRP A 519 -0.56 10.38 -18.17
C TRP A 519 -1.02 11.83 -18.15
N ASP A 520 -1.09 12.40 -16.95
CA ASP A 520 -1.30 13.84 -16.82
C ASP A 520 -0.08 14.60 -17.35
N PRO A 521 -0.24 15.72 -18.09
CA PRO A 521 0.88 16.43 -18.71
C PRO A 521 1.99 16.87 -17.76
N GLY A 522 1.65 17.12 -16.48
CA GLY A 522 2.62 17.51 -15.44
C GLY A 522 3.41 16.33 -14.85
N SER A 523 2.90 15.10 -14.91
CA SER A 523 3.53 13.93 -14.27
C SER A 523 4.83 13.52 -14.95
N ALA A 524 5.01 13.88 -16.22
CA ALA A 524 6.22 13.58 -16.98
C ALA A 524 7.33 14.63 -16.83
N GLU A 525 7.13 15.69 -16.04
CA GLU A 525 8.17 16.69 -15.80
C GLU A 525 9.40 16.06 -15.14
N GLY A 526 10.59 16.33 -15.70
CA GLY A 526 11.87 15.72 -15.26
C GLY A 526 12.08 14.26 -15.67
N TRP A 527 11.04 13.52 -16.08
CA TRP A 527 11.18 12.19 -16.66
C TRP A 527 11.51 12.29 -18.15
N HIS A 528 12.56 11.58 -18.56
CA HIS A 528 12.96 11.48 -19.96
C HIS A 528 13.48 10.07 -20.23
N ASP A 529 12.76 9.32 -21.06
CA ASP A 529 13.26 8.10 -21.69
C ASP A 529 13.60 8.41 -23.14
N VAL A 530 14.85 8.21 -23.51
CA VAL A 530 15.28 8.23 -24.90
C VAL A 530 15.36 6.78 -25.34
N ALA A 531 14.36 6.31 -26.07
CA ALA A 531 14.50 5.07 -26.82
C ALA A 531 15.53 5.31 -27.94
N PRO A 532 16.48 4.39 -28.16
CA PRO A 532 17.54 4.60 -29.16
C PRO A 532 16.92 4.82 -30.54
N ARG A 533 17.37 5.85 -31.26
CA ARG A 533 17.07 5.95 -32.69
C ARG A 533 17.92 4.92 -33.39
N TYR A 534 17.30 3.88 -33.97
CA TYR A 534 18.01 3.00 -34.89
C TYR A 534 18.75 3.85 -35.95
N PRO A 535 20.07 3.68 -36.13
CA PRO A 535 20.93 2.58 -35.63
C PRO A 535 21.81 2.93 -34.41
N ASN A 536 21.68 4.11 -33.81
CA ASN A 536 22.52 4.57 -32.71
C ASN A 536 21.93 4.12 -31.36
N VAL A 537 22.32 2.91 -30.96
CA VAL A 537 21.93 2.28 -29.69
C VAL A 537 22.56 3.00 -28.47
N GLU A 538 23.57 3.84 -28.69
CA GLU A 538 24.31 4.62 -27.69
C GLU A 538 23.52 5.79 -27.08
N ASP A 539 22.39 6.21 -27.69
CA ASP A 539 21.57 7.33 -27.19
C ASP A 539 20.48 6.88 -26.20
N ALA A 540 20.41 5.59 -25.87
CA ALA A 540 19.42 5.06 -24.94
C ALA A 540 19.70 5.56 -23.52
N GLY A 541 18.77 6.32 -22.93
CA GLY A 541 18.95 6.88 -21.60
C GLY A 541 17.64 7.07 -20.85
N LEU A 542 17.68 6.90 -19.54
CA LEU A 542 16.58 7.19 -18.64
C LEU A 542 17.02 8.24 -17.63
N THR A 543 16.30 9.36 -17.58
CA THR A 543 16.49 10.42 -16.59
C THR A 543 15.41 10.30 -15.53
N VAL A 544 15.83 10.19 -14.27
CA VAL A 544 14.95 10.11 -13.10
C VAL A 544 14.97 11.46 -12.34
N PRO A 545 13.80 12.09 -12.11
CA PRO A 545 13.73 13.34 -11.36
C PRO A 545 14.34 13.21 -9.96
N LEU A 546 15.07 14.23 -9.50
CA LEU A 546 15.68 14.26 -8.16
C LEU A 546 14.72 13.88 -7.02
N PRO A 547 13.46 14.40 -6.96
CA PRO A 547 12.51 14.03 -5.90
C PRO A 547 12.10 12.54 -5.91
N ALA A 548 12.22 11.87 -7.07
CA ALA A 548 11.85 10.47 -7.24
C ALA A 548 12.96 9.50 -6.81
N ARG A 549 14.23 9.91 -6.93
CA ARG A 549 15.39 9.01 -6.77
C ARG A 549 15.40 8.29 -5.44
N ALA A 550 15.19 9.01 -4.34
CA ALA A 550 15.22 8.43 -3.00
C ALA A 550 14.17 7.32 -2.81
N ARG A 551 12.96 7.52 -3.35
CA ARG A 551 11.85 6.57 -3.23
C ARG A 551 12.09 5.32 -4.08
N LEU A 552 12.57 5.52 -5.32
CA LEU A 552 12.91 4.44 -6.24
C LEU A 552 14.09 3.62 -5.71
N ARG A 553 15.17 4.28 -5.28
CA ARG A 553 16.34 3.64 -4.69
C ARG A 553 15.95 2.76 -3.50
N HIS A 554 15.12 3.30 -2.61
CA HIS A 554 14.62 2.56 -1.46
C HIS A 554 13.81 1.31 -1.87
N GLU A 555 12.90 1.42 -2.84
CA GLU A 555 12.12 0.26 -3.31
C GLU A 555 13.02 -0.81 -3.97
N LEU A 556 13.99 -0.39 -4.81
CA LEU A 556 14.94 -1.31 -5.45
C LEU A 556 15.84 -2.03 -4.42
N MET A 557 16.29 -1.33 -3.38
CA MET A 557 17.11 -1.94 -2.33
C MET A 557 16.32 -2.95 -1.49
N LEU A 558 15.04 -2.68 -1.18
CA LEU A 558 14.17 -3.66 -0.51
C LEU A 558 14.01 -4.93 -1.37
N GLN A 559 13.80 -4.75 -2.66
CA GLN A 559 13.69 -5.84 -3.61
C GLN A 559 14.97 -6.68 -3.71
N ALA A 560 16.12 -6.04 -3.81
CA ALA A 560 17.42 -6.72 -3.86
C ALA A 560 17.72 -7.49 -2.57
N GLN A 561 17.31 -6.97 -1.41
CA GLN A 561 17.46 -7.70 -0.15
C GLN A 561 16.61 -8.97 -0.11
N THR A 562 15.37 -8.93 -0.61
CA THR A 562 14.54 -10.14 -0.73
C THR A 562 15.22 -11.17 -1.63
N ASP A 563 15.81 -10.74 -2.74
CA ASP A 563 16.55 -11.63 -3.65
C ASP A 563 17.74 -12.30 -2.95
N GLU A 564 18.52 -11.56 -2.15
CA GLU A 564 19.64 -12.15 -1.39
C GLU A 564 19.16 -13.18 -0.36
N ASN A 565 18.05 -12.91 0.34
CA ASN A 565 17.51 -13.79 1.36
C ASN A 565 17.07 -15.15 0.81
N TRP A 566 16.79 -15.26 -0.49
CA TRP A 566 16.39 -16.52 -1.14
C TRP A 566 17.56 -17.42 -1.51
N ARG A 567 18.78 -16.86 -1.62
CA ARG A 567 19.98 -17.61 -1.97
C ARG A 567 20.13 -18.95 -1.23
N PRO A 568 20.06 -19.03 0.12
CA PRO A 568 20.24 -20.30 0.83
C PRO A 568 19.14 -21.32 0.49
N ILE A 569 17.91 -20.88 0.26
CA ILE A 569 16.79 -21.76 -0.09
C ILE A 569 17.00 -22.34 -1.50
N VAL A 570 17.42 -21.50 -2.45
CA VAL A 570 17.72 -21.92 -3.82
C VAL A 570 18.94 -22.87 -3.85
N GLU A 571 19.99 -22.58 -3.08
CA GLU A 571 21.16 -23.47 -2.93
C GLU A 571 20.78 -24.85 -2.39
N GLN A 572 19.77 -24.93 -1.53
CA GLN A 572 19.28 -26.17 -0.94
C GLN A 572 18.36 -26.95 -1.88
N MET A 573 17.49 -26.26 -2.62
CA MET A 573 16.38 -26.91 -3.34
C MET A 573 16.63 -27.12 -4.85
N ALA A 574 17.55 -26.38 -5.46
CA ALA A 574 17.82 -26.50 -6.90
C ALA A 574 18.90 -27.54 -7.21
N SER A 575 18.75 -28.28 -8.32
CA SER A 575 19.75 -29.25 -8.78
C SER A 575 20.95 -28.62 -9.49
N GLY A 576 20.78 -27.40 -10.04
CA GLY A 576 21.87 -26.47 -10.38
C GLY A 576 22.38 -26.54 -11.83
N CYS A 577 21.51 -26.40 -12.83
CA CYS A 577 21.94 -26.27 -14.24
C CYS A 577 22.78 -25.01 -14.51
N VAL A 578 22.48 -23.91 -13.80
CA VAL A 578 23.29 -22.69 -13.73
C VAL A 578 23.84 -22.58 -12.30
N PRO A 579 25.16 -22.36 -12.11
CA PRO A 579 25.72 -22.21 -10.77
C PRO A 579 25.06 -21.05 -10.02
N VAL A 580 24.71 -21.23 -8.75
CA VAL A 580 24.07 -20.19 -7.92
C VAL A 580 24.90 -18.90 -7.90
N GLY A 581 26.23 -19.00 -7.95
CA GLY A 581 27.13 -17.84 -8.07
C GLY A 581 26.92 -17.02 -9.36
N GLN A 582 26.45 -17.65 -10.45
CA GLN A 582 26.06 -16.94 -11.67
C GLN A 582 24.65 -16.33 -11.59
N VAL A 583 23.85 -16.65 -10.58
CA VAL A 583 22.53 -16.05 -10.36
C VAL A 583 22.62 -14.90 -9.35
N PHE A 584 23.23 -15.16 -8.18
CA PHE A 584 23.27 -14.23 -7.04
C PHE A 584 24.66 -13.62 -6.77
N GLY A 585 25.69 -13.99 -7.52
CA GLY A 585 27.06 -13.50 -7.26
C GLY A 585 27.15 -11.98 -7.34
N GLY A 586 27.74 -11.34 -6.34
CA GLY A 586 27.95 -9.89 -6.37
C GLY A 586 26.77 -9.04 -5.87
N MET A 587 25.74 -9.63 -5.28
CA MET A 587 24.70 -8.90 -4.55
C MET A 587 25.28 -8.07 -3.40
N GLU A 588 26.32 -8.59 -2.76
CA GLU A 588 27.06 -7.97 -1.65
C GLU A 588 28.15 -6.99 -2.10
N LYS A 589 28.40 -6.85 -3.40
CA LYS A 589 29.45 -5.96 -3.92
C LYS A 589 28.88 -4.56 -4.11
N THR A 590 29.70 -3.56 -3.81
CA THR A 590 29.49 -2.18 -4.27
C THR A 590 29.99 -2.11 -5.71
N VAL A 591 29.21 -1.52 -6.60
CA VAL A 591 29.51 -1.51 -8.03
C VAL A 591 29.35 -0.08 -8.57
N GLY A 592 30.01 0.28 -9.66
CA GLY A 592 29.93 1.63 -10.23
C GLY A 592 31.03 2.60 -9.76
N GLY A 593 31.44 3.48 -10.68
CA GLY A 593 32.50 4.46 -10.47
C GLY A 593 32.01 5.80 -9.88
N SER A 594 32.93 6.65 -9.43
CA SER A 594 32.60 8.03 -9.01
C SER A 594 32.25 8.96 -10.17
N ASN A 595 32.46 8.51 -11.41
CA ASN A 595 32.26 9.28 -12.63
C ASN A 595 31.07 8.70 -13.42
N ALA A 596 30.03 9.51 -13.62
CA ALA A 596 28.80 9.15 -14.33
C ALA A 596 29.00 8.65 -15.78
N GLN A 597 30.18 8.86 -16.37
CA GLN A 597 30.47 8.56 -17.78
C GLN A 597 31.02 7.15 -18.04
N GLU A 598 31.34 6.35 -17.01
CA GLU A 598 32.08 5.10 -17.21
C GLU A 598 31.24 3.81 -17.15
N GLY A 599 29.93 3.86 -16.88
CA GLY A 599 29.08 2.67 -16.80
C GLY A 599 29.45 1.70 -15.65
N LEU A 600 28.64 0.65 -15.48
CA LEU A 600 28.79 -0.38 -14.47
C LEU A 600 29.69 -1.52 -14.98
N ASP A 601 30.73 -1.91 -14.22
CA ASP A 601 31.48 -3.13 -14.50
C ASP A 601 30.66 -4.35 -14.07
N VAL A 602 30.27 -5.17 -15.04
CA VAL A 602 29.43 -6.37 -14.85
C VAL A 602 30.23 -7.65 -14.68
N ALA A 603 31.57 -7.59 -14.77
CA ALA A 603 32.42 -8.76 -14.66
C ALA A 603 32.25 -9.44 -13.29
N GLY A 604 31.81 -10.71 -13.31
CA GLY A 604 31.61 -11.50 -12.10
C GLY A 604 30.39 -11.10 -11.26
N LEU A 605 29.45 -10.36 -11.84
CA LEU A 605 28.08 -10.26 -11.33
C LEU A 605 27.24 -11.44 -11.86
N GLY A 606 26.39 -11.98 -11.00
CA GLY A 606 25.35 -12.91 -11.39
C GLY A 606 24.15 -12.18 -12.01
N VAL A 607 23.23 -12.94 -12.59
CA VAL A 607 22.06 -12.45 -13.33
C VAL A 607 21.24 -11.42 -12.54
N LEU A 608 20.83 -11.78 -11.32
CA LEU A 608 19.99 -10.91 -10.48
C LEU A 608 20.79 -9.72 -9.96
N ALA A 609 22.07 -9.92 -9.63
CA ALA A 609 22.93 -8.83 -9.20
C ALA A 609 23.14 -7.78 -10.30
N ALA A 610 23.44 -8.21 -11.52
CA ALA A 610 23.60 -7.31 -12.67
C ALA A 610 22.30 -6.55 -12.96
N PHE A 611 21.16 -7.24 -12.95
CA PHE A 611 19.85 -6.64 -13.15
C PHE A 611 19.51 -5.56 -12.12
N GLN A 612 19.71 -5.85 -10.82
CA GLN A 612 19.44 -4.92 -9.72
C GLN A 612 20.40 -3.72 -9.70
N HIS A 613 21.70 -3.97 -9.89
CA HIS A 613 22.71 -2.91 -9.96
C HIS A 613 22.48 -1.97 -11.16
N GLY A 614 22.05 -2.51 -12.31
CA GLY A 614 21.68 -1.71 -13.48
C GLY A 614 20.51 -0.77 -13.19
N GLY A 615 19.46 -1.26 -12.53
CA GLY A 615 18.33 -0.43 -12.10
C GLY A 615 18.74 0.72 -11.16
N LEU A 616 19.57 0.42 -10.16
CA LEU A 616 20.07 1.45 -9.23
C LEU A 616 20.97 2.46 -9.92
N TRP A 617 21.85 2.02 -10.82
CA TRP A 617 22.72 2.91 -11.60
C TRP A 617 21.90 3.94 -12.39
N LEU A 618 20.78 3.53 -12.99
CA LEU A 618 19.87 4.42 -13.72
C LEU A 618 19.18 5.43 -12.80
N VAL A 619 18.78 5.01 -11.59
CA VAL A 619 18.18 5.92 -10.59
C VAL A 619 19.19 6.95 -10.10
N ASP A 620 20.44 6.54 -9.93
CA ASP A 620 21.52 7.40 -9.42
C ASP A 620 22.19 8.25 -10.51
N GLU A 621 21.76 8.12 -11.76
CA GLU A 621 22.37 8.76 -12.94
C GLU A 621 23.87 8.47 -13.06
N GLY A 622 24.24 7.21 -12.84
CA GLY A 622 25.62 6.77 -12.89
C GLY A 622 26.52 7.27 -11.78
N MET A 623 25.95 7.88 -10.73
CA MET A 623 26.63 8.06 -9.46
C MET A 623 26.87 6.70 -8.79
N HIS A 624 27.77 6.69 -7.80
CA HIS A 624 28.20 5.47 -7.08
C HIS A 624 27.02 4.59 -6.62
N VAL A 625 26.98 3.33 -7.06
CA VAL A 625 25.95 2.37 -6.65
C VAL A 625 26.41 1.67 -5.37
N ASP A 626 25.69 1.89 -4.28
CA ASP A 626 26.02 1.30 -2.98
C ASP A 626 25.85 -0.24 -3.00
N ARG A 627 26.35 -0.90 -1.96
CA ARG A 627 26.04 -2.31 -1.71
C ARG A 627 24.52 -2.49 -1.58
N LEU A 628 23.94 -3.44 -2.32
CA LEU A 628 22.50 -3.71 -2.34
C LEU A 628 21.91 -4.01 -0.94
N ASN A 629 22.71 -4.61 -0.05
CA ASN A 629 22.24 -5.13 1.24
C ASN A 629 22.43 -4.15 2.41
N ARG A 630 22.74 -2.87 2.18
CA ARG A 630 22.84 -1.86 3.24
C ARG A 630 21.53 -1.12 3.45
N LEU A 631 20.59 -1.73 4.17
CA LEU A 631 19.42 -1.02 4.69
C LEU A 631 19.78 0.11 5.66
N GLY A 632 20.87 -0.02 6.42
CA GLY A 632 21.24 0.91 7.49
C GLY A 632 21.79 2.27 7.03
N ASP A 633 22.30 2.35 5.80
CA ASP A 633 22.86 3.58 5.22
C ASP A 633 21.86 4.34 4.35
N LEU A 634 20.72 3.71 4.00
CA LEU A 634 19.49 4.41 3.63
C LEU A 634 18.95 5.12 4.86
N ARG A 635 19.68 6.12 5.36
CA ARG A 635 19.00 7.28 5.91
C ARG A 635 18.06 7.68 4.78
N ILE A 636 16.76 7.53 5.02
CA ILE A 636 15.74 8.37 4.37
C ILE A 636 16.44 9.71 4.18
N PRO A 637 16.59 10.26 2.96
CA PRO A 637 16.96 11.66 2.87
C PRO A 637 16.03 12.33 3.85
N ARG A 638 16.60 12.98 4.86
CA ARG A 638 15.87 13.76 5.83
C ARG A 638 15.35 14.98 5.07
N ASP A 639 14.48 14.75 4.10
CA ASP A 639 13.53 15.68 3.56
C ASP A 639 12.35 15.55 4.54
N ALA A 640 12.44 15.93 5.81
CA ALA A 640 12.91 17.21 6.32
C ALA A 640 13.40 17.10 7.78
N GLU A 641 14.70 16.91 7.98
CA GLU A 641 15.39 17.76 8.97
C GLU A 641 16.05 18.89 8.19
N THR A 642 15.22 19.60 7.43
CA THR A 642 15.49 20.99 7.18
C THR A 642 15.67 21.63 8.56
N SER A 643 16.80 22.35 8.71
CA SER A 643 16.80 23.50 9.60
C SER A 643 15.46 24.20 9.38
N TRP A 644 14.78 24.56 10.47
CA TRP A 644 13.51 25.30 10.43
C TRP A 644 13.53 26.51 9.48
N ASP A 645 14.73 27.01 9.13
CA ASP A 645 14.99 28.02 8.10
C ASP A 645 14.54 27.63 6.68
N ASP A 646 14.69 26.37 6.28
CA ASP A 646 14.41 25.90 4.91
C ASP A 646 12.91 25.65 4.67
N ILE A 647 12.17 25.19 5.69
CA ILE A 647 10.69 25.15 5.66
C ILE A 647 10.12 26.57 5.64
N SER A 648 10.74 27.50 6.38
CA SER A 648 10.35 28.91 6.39
C SER A 648 10.59 29.58 5.03
N ARG A 649 11.68 29.22 4.34
CA ARG A 649 11.98 29.69 2.97
C ARG A 649 10.96 29.18 1.96
N ILE A 650 10.64 27.88 1.97
CA ILE A 650 9.67 27.27 1.05
C ILE A 650 8.25 27.82 1.33
N HIS A 651 7.87 28.02 2.59
CA HIS A 651 6.60 28.64 2.94
C HIS A 651 6.52 30.11 2.47
N ALA A 652 7.62 30.87 2.55
CA ALA A 652 7.69 32.25 2.04
C ALA A 652 7.61 32.32 0.50
N GLU A 653 8.21 31.35 -0.21
CA GLU A 653 8.15 31.23 -1.67
C GLU A 653 6.74 30.82 -2.15
N VAL A 654 6.07 29.93 -1.42
CA VAL A 654 4.70 29.46 -1.75
C VAL A 654 3.62 30.50 -1.42
N THR A 655 3.84 31.38 -0.43
CA THR A 655 2.86 32.41 -0.02
C THR A 655 3.01 33.76 -0.71
N GLY A 656 3.96 33.90 -1.66
CA GLY A 656 4.02 35.04 -2.56
C GLY A 656 4.16 36.40 -1.86
N GLN A 657 4.87 36.48 -0.73
CA GLN A 657 5.21 37.76 -0.12
C GLN A 657 6.58 38.22 -0.63
N ASN A 658 6.57 39.13 -1.61
CA ASN A 658 7.71 39.95 -1.97
C ASN A 658 8.16 40.76 -0.75
N ALA A 659 9.22 40.31 -0.07
CA ALA A 659 10.05 41.17 0.76
C ALA A 659 11.39 41.34 0.06
N GLN A 660 11.55 42.49 -0.60
CA GLN A 660 12.83 42.99 -1.09
C GLN A 660 13.80 43.08 0.09
N LEU A 661 14.78 42.17 0.15
CA LEU A 661 15.98 42.36 0.96
C LEU A 661 16.97 43.24 0.17
N PRO A 662 17.52 44.31 0.77
CA PRO A 662 18.39 45.24 0.06
C PRO A 662 19.78 44.65 -0.16
N SER A 663 20.33 44.88 -1.35
CA SER A 663 21.69 44.53 -1.77
C SER A 663 22.74 45.32 -0.96
N PRO A 664 23.90 44.73 -0.59
CA PRO A 664 24.93 45.45 0.15
C PRO A 664 25.64 46.45 -0.78
N ALA A 665 25.50 47.73 -0.47
CA ALA A 665 26.14 48.83 -1.19
C ALA A 665 27.66 48.87 -0.95
N GLN A 666 28.40 49.07 -2.03
CA GLN A 666 29.81 49.46 -2.03
C GLN A 666 29.98 50.92 -1.57
N GLY A 667 31.03 51.16 -0.77
CA GLY A 667 31.80 52.42 -0.77
C GLY A 667 31.53 53.41 0.36
N GLY A 668 32.58 53.75 1.14
CA GLY A 668 32.54 54.94 2.00
C GLY A 668 33.55 54.99 3.15
N THR A 669 34.80 55.27 2.82
CA THR A 669 35.87 55.93 3.61
C THR A 669 35.61 56.36 5.07
N GLY A 670 36.50 55.94 5.99
CA GLY A 670 36.66 56.54 7.32
C GLY A 670 37.90 56.02 8.04
N ARG A 671 38.91 56.88 8.19
CA ARG A 671 40.26 56.63 8.74
C ARG A 671 40.29 56.86 10.25
N THR A 672 41.05 56.06 11.00
CA THR A 672 41.78 56.36 12.27
C THR A 672 42.44 55.06 12.74
N ASP A 673 43.76 54.92 12.55
CA ASP A 673 44.84 55.08 13.56
C ASP A 673 45.03 53.81 14.42
N VAL A 674 46.05 52.98 14.19
CA VAL A 674 47.50 53.05 14.54
C VAL A 674 47.80 52.12 15.74
N GLU A 675 48.79 51.24 15.50
CA GLU A 675 49.60 50.46 16.44
C GLU A 675 48.95 49.33 17.26
N VAL A 676 49.49 48.10 17.12
CA VAL A 676 50.35 47.43 18.15
C VAL A 676 51.11 46.23 17.54
N VAL A 677 52.43 46.41 17.42
CA VAL A 677 53.54 45.51 17.84
C VAL A 677 53.63 44.04 17.38
N ASN A 678 54.62 43.83 16.49
CA ASN A 678 55.57 42.72 16.32
C ASN A 678 55.63 41.58 17.36
N GLY A 679 55.81 40.33 16.88
CA GLY A 679 56.65 39.37 17.61
C GLY A 679 56.62 37.87 17.24
N ARG A 680 57.68 37.44 16.52
CA ARG A 680 58.33 36.09 16.49
C ARG A 680 57.63 34.94 15.74
N ARG A 681 58.12 34.58 14.53
CA ARG A 681 59.28 33.69 14.20
C ARG A 681 59.05 32.19 14.50
N ARG A 682 58.93 31.40 13.43
CA ARG A 682 59.87 30.31 13.12
C ARG A 682 59.96 30.09 11.60
N SER A 683 61.20 29.89 11.20
CA SER A 683 61.76 29.87 9.84
C SER A 683 62.29 28.48 9.51
N ARG A 684 62.10 27.98 8.27
CA ARG A 684 63.12 27.32 7.41
C ARG A 684 62.53 26.81 6.08
N PRO A 685 63.33 26.52 5.03
CA PRO A 685 63.22 27.23 3.75
C PRO A 685 63.01 26.36 2.49
N ARG A 686 62.78 27.07 1.38
CA ARG A 686 62.80 26.66 -0.05
C ARG A 686 63.84 25.60 -0.42
N GLN A 687 63.45 24.73 -1.36
CA GLN A 687 64.18 24.48 -2.61
C GLN A 687 63.30 23.77 -3.66
N SER A 688 63.07 24.44 -4.78
CA SER A 688 62.86 23.83 -6.12
C SER A 688 64.20 23.91 -6.85
N PRO A 689 64.49 23.11 -7.90
CA PRO A 689 63.97 23.41 -9.24
C PRO A 689 63.72 22.19 -10.16
N ASN A 690 62.85 22.37 -11.15
CA ASN A 690 62.81 21.53 -12.34
C ASN A 690 63.83 22.02 -13.38
N GLY A 691 64.67 21.08 -13.83
CA GLY A 691 65.19 20.83 -15.18
C GLY A 691 65.69 21.97 -16.07
N GLU A 692 66.93 21.83 -16.56
CA GLU A 692 67.18 21.73 -18.02
C GLU A 692 68.59 21.18 -18.35
N SER A 693 68.59 20.26 -19.33
CA SER A 693 69.67 19.91 -20.28
C SER A 693 70.91 19.11 -19.85
N GLY A 694 71.21 18.06 -20.64
CA GLY A 694 72.58 17.63 -20.93
C GLY A 694 72.95 16.18 -20.59
N ALA A 695 72.88 15.32 -21.62
CA ALA A 695 73.33 13.92 -21.76
C ALA A 695 72.44 12.83 -21.15
#